data_AF-A0AA96GIU3-F1
#
_entry.id   AF-A0AA96GIU3-F1
#
_cell.length_a   1.000
_cell.length_b   1.000
_cell.length_c   1.000
_cell.angle_alpha   90.00
_cell.angle_beta   90.00
_cell.angle_gamma   90.00
#
_symmetry.space_group_name_H-M   'P 1'
#
loop_
_entity.id
_entity.type
_entity.pdbx_description
1 polymer ?
#
loop_
_entity_poly.entity_id
_entity_poly.type
_entity_poly.pdbx_seq_one_letter_code
_entity_poly.pdbx_strand_id
1 'polypeptide(L)'
;MSPKNKPATGSHPLRRKAVTGLLTTREQVKKMTLEEVQHLVHELQVHQIELEMQNEELRQAQRELEVTRNRYAALFDFSRVGYVTLDDGHNRILEANLTFCHLVGVSRVDILNKKLEQYVIPDDQRAFKRYLDFLRQTPGTPRSDLLTLQHSNNPRRVRLEGCLESKEPSSKIRVFRIAVEDVTIQEQVECAQDEQRALMAVVMGGVMDAIVTIDESQRIVLFNKAAEDMFGCPASSALGQPIERFIPERFRAVHQEHFQQFGRNPKPFRQMGGAMEIFGLRTSGEEFPIEATISQVQVKEQGKKLFTVVLRDVTERRHAQEMLKKDQQFITAILDTAGALVVVMNRHGQIIRFNRACERLTGYAFEEVRHRLIWDILQPPMVGVEEVKEYFQAILQGQAPTFQENYWVTKENIRRWIAWSYAVLKDDQGRVDFVIVTGINLTGQRNAQRALKNEQRFIANVLNTTGALVIILDPQWRILRMNRASEQRVRHAFQDLKGQPFWNLLTPSEDDKEGATEVLEAYKTGRFPCTFESAILDKARQLCWIQWNTTASYKKNGGVEYFIVTGTDITRRKHTEQLLQQSKEQLQAILDHSPVSIWLKDLEGRYLKVNRQFEKNAGLSEKEILGKTDMQIFPSERASRFWEIDQTILQTRQAYESDEISDRSDGKHTEHVFKFLLTTPKGKPYALCGIATDITQRKQAETILQEASQRLEIQQLELRSLAAQLLTAQEEERRRLSRDLHDDVNQRLALMSLKLQSAQNDLPEIHPVSQKLHELYANVGDLSDDIRRLAYQYHPSILDDLGLGSALRSLCEDFEKWEGISVTCELPEGAPRISQAVGTCLYRVAQESLRNVVRHAQASAVHLLLGEGQDIILSIRDNGKGFEVDGLLSRGLGFVSMRERVRLVSGTLSVESQPGHGTTVTVSIPESEQHE
;
A
#
# COMPACT_ATOMS: atom_id res chain seq x y z
N MET A 1 -9.19 21.09 1.87
CA MET A 1 -9.59 19.68 1.62
C MET A 1 -8.34 18.85 1.33
N SER A 2 -8.13 17.85 2.20
CA SER A 2 -7.42 16.56 2.09
C SER A 2 -7.12 16.02 0.68
N PRO A 3 -6.17 15.07 0.44
CA PRO A 3 -6.12 13.69 1.03
C PRO A 3 -4.71 13.19 1.46
N LYS A 4 -4.52 12.46 2.58
CA LYS A 4 -4.80 11.04 2.96
C LYS A 4 -3.73 9.98 2.58
N ASN A 5 -3.28 9.23 3.61
CA ASN A 5 -2.92 7.79 3.66
C ASN A 5 -1.64 7.31 2.93
N LYS A 6 -0.85 6.30 3.34
CA LYS A 6 -0.79 5.28 4.44
C LYS A 6 0.61 4.60 4.37
N PRO A 7 1.07 3.85 5.40
CA PRO A 7 2.44 3.34 5.55
C PRO A 7 2.67 1.95 4.92
N ALA A 8 3.93 1.61 4.58
CA ALA A 8 4.32 0.28 4.10
C ALA A 8 5.37 -0.38 5.02
N THR A 9 4.95 -1.43 5.74
CA THR A 9 5.80 -2.36 6.49
C THR A 9 6.00 -3.65 5.69
N GLY A 10 7.24 -3.88 5.22
CA GLY A 10 7.68 -5.14 4.64
C GLY A 10 8.88 -5.70 5.42
N SER A 11 8.64 -6.58 6.40
CA SER A 11 9.71 -7.26 7.16
C SER A 11 9.34 -8.68 7.64
N HIS A 12 8.46 -9.38 6.92
CA HIS A 12 7.94 -10.69 7.31
C HIS A 12 8.56 -11.99 6.70
N PRO A 13 9.39 -12.00 5.62
CA PRO A 13 9.81 -13.28 5.01
C PRO A 13 11.05 -13.94 5.63
N LEU A 14 12.10 -13.18 5.97
CA LEU A 14 13.38 -13.72 6.44
C LEU A 14 13.27 -14.32 7.86
N ARG A 15 12.47 -13.68 8.72
CA ARG A 15 12.18 -14.16 10.08
C ARG A 15 11.40 -15.48 10.06
N ARG A 16 10.55 -15.70 9.04
CA ARG A 16 9.80 -16.95 8.88
C ARG A 16 10.68 -18.12 8.44
N LYS A 17 11.69 -17.88 7.58
CA LYS A 17 12.69 -18.89 7.19
C LYS A 17 13.63 -19.28 8.33
N ALA A 18 14.06 -18.31 9.16
CA ALA A 18 14.89 -18.61 10.33
C ALA A 18 14.15 -19.48 11.38
N VAL A 19 12.86 -19.22 11.58
CA VAL A 19 12.01 -19.98 12.52
C VAL A 19 11.67 -21.39 12.01
N THR A 20 11.61 -21.61 10.70
CA THR A 20 11.37 -22.96 10.13
C THR A 20 12.62 -23.84 10.12
N GLY A 21 13.83 -23.25 10.06
CA GLY A 21 15.10 -23.99 10.18
C GLY A 21 15.42 -24.46 11.61
N LEU A 22 14.95 -23.74 12.63
CA LEU A 22 15.14 -24.10 14.06
C LEU A 22 14.28 -25.29 14.52
N LEU A 23 13.19 -25.58 13.82
CA LEU A 23 12.25 -26.65 14.19
C LEU A 23 12.68 -28.03 13.67
N THR A 24 13.45 -28.08 12.57
CA THR A 24 14.00 -29.31 12.01
C THR A 24 15.27 -29.77 12.74
N THR A 25 16.04 -28.86 13.33
CA THR A 25 17.28 -29.15 14.08
C THR A 25 17.02 -29.77 15.46
N ARG A 26 15.91 -29.42 16.12
CA ARG A 26 15.59 -29.89 17.49
C ARG A 26 15.33 -31.40 17.61
N GLU A 27 14.86 -32.05 16.54
CA GLU A 27 14.62 -33.51 16.52
C GLU A 27 15.89 -34.32 16.20
N GLN A 28 16.84 -33.73 15.48
CA GLN A 28 18.11 -34.38 15.15
C GLN A 28 19.06 -34.38 16.36
N VAL A 29 19.12 -33.28 17.12
CA VAL A 29 19.95 -33.18 18.34
C VAL A 29 19.50 -34.15 19.44
N LYS A 30 18.21 -34.51 19.49
CA LYS A 30 17.67 -35.49 20.45
C LYS A 30 18.13 -36.94 20.21
N LYS A 31 18.73 -37.25 19.06
CA LYS A 31 19.17 -38.60 18.67
C LYS A 31 20.69 -38.79 18.68
N MET A 32 21.44 -37.75 19.05
CA MET A 32 22.92 -37.75 19.05
C MET A 32 23.46 -38.20 20.42
N THR A 33 24.59 -38.88 20.41
CA THR A 33 25.35 -39.29 21.60
C THR A 33 26.06 -38.10 22.26
N LEU A 34 26.51 -38.25 23.51
CA LEU A 34 27.14 -37.15 24.26
C LEU A 34 28.41 -36.60 23.58
N GLU A 35 29.21 -37.46 22.95
CA GLU A 35 30.40 -37.07 22.17
C GLU A 35 30.02 -36.32 20.89
N GLU A 36 28.97 -36.75 20.19
CA GLU A 36 28.46 -36.05 19.01
C GLU A 36 27.87 -34.67 19.36
N VAL A 37 27.25 -34.53 20.55
CA VAL A 37 26.78 -33.23 21.06
C VAL A 37 27.97 -32.32 21.41
N GLN A 38 29.03 -32.85 22.02
CA GLN A 38 30.25 -32.06 22.31
C GLN A 38 30.96 -31.63 21.03
N HIS A 39 31.06 -32.50 20.03
CA HIS A 39 31.58 -32.16 18.71
C HIS A 39 30.74 -31.08 18.03
N LEU A 40 29.40 -31.19 18.09
CA LEU A 40 28.49 -30.19 17.54
C LEU A 40 28.61 -28.84 18.26
N VAL A 41 28.76 -28.82 19.58
CA VAL A 41 29.00 -27.59 20.35
C VAL A 41 30.33 -26.96 19.96
N HIS A 42 31.38 -27.76 19.76
CA HIS A 42 32.67 -27.27 19.29
C HIS A 42 32.60 -26.71 17.86
N GLU A 43 31.93 -27.40 16.93
CA GLU A 43 31.65 -26.89 15.57
C GLU A 43 30.84 -25.59 15.62
N LEU A 44 29.85 -25.48 16.51
CA LEU A 44 29.08 -24.26 16.69
C LEU A 44 29.93 -23.10 17.25
N GLN A 45 30.87 -23.38 18.16
CA GLN A 45 31.82 -22.38 18.65
C GLN A 45 32.79 -21.92 17.55
N VAL A 46 33.29 -22.85 16.73
CA VAL A 46 34.14 -22.52 15.58
C VAL A 46 33.36 -21.68 14.56
N HIS A 47 32.13 -22.08 14.22
CA HIS A 47 31.27 -21.29 13.34
C HIS A 47 30.88 -19.95 13.94
N GLN A 48 30.74 -19.84 15.26
CA GLN A 48 30.51 -18.56 15.92
C GLN A 48 31.71 -17.63 15.74
N ILE A 49 32.93 -18.12 15.95
CA ILE A 49 34.16 -17.34 15.75
C ILE A 49 34.32 -16.98 14.26
N GLU A 50 34.02 -17.89 13.35
CA GLU A 50 34.05 -17.65 11.91
C GLU A 50 33.02 -16.59 11.49
N LEU A 51 31.80 -16.63 12.05
CA LEU A 51 30.77 -15.60 11.86
C LEU A 51 31.17 -14.25 12.45
N GLU A 52 31.85 -14.23 13.59
CA GLU A 52 32.36 -13.02 14.22
C GLU A 52 33.48 -12.39 13.35
N MET A 53 34.41 -13.19 12.83
CA MET A 53 35.41 -12.72 11.86
C MET A 53 34.78 -12.21 10.57
N GLN A 54 33.84 -12.96 9.97
CA GLN A 54 33.14 -12.53 8.77
C GLN A 54 32.36 -11.22 8.98
N ASN A 55 31.77 -11.03 10.16
CA ASN A 55 31.10 -9.78 10.50
C ASN A 55 32.09 -8.62 10.64
N GLU A 56 33.29 -8.84 11.17
CA GLU A 56 34.29 -7.80 11.30
C GLU A 56 34.93 -7.44 9.94
N GLU A 57 35.24 -8.44 9.10
CA GLU A 57 35.65 -8.22 7.71
C GLU A 57 34.57 -7.46 6.93
N LEU A 58 33.31 -7.81 7.11
CA LEU A 58 32.18 -7.11 6.50
C LEU A 58 32.11 -5.65 6.97
N ARG A 59 32.34 -5.38 8.27
CA ARG A 59 32.38 -4.02 8.80
C ARG A 59 33.53 -3.21 8.23
N GLN A 60 34.71 -3.82 8.05
CA GLN A 60 35.86 -3.15 7.47
C GLN A 60 35.61 -2.83 5.98
N ALA A 61 35.10 -3.79 5.21
CA ALA A 61 34.71 -3.58 3.82
C ALA A 61 33.63 -2.50 3.67
N GLN A 62 32.66 -2.43 4.59
CA GLN A 62 31.64 -1.37 4.62
C GLN A 62 32.26 0.01 4.85
N ARG A 63 33.23 0.15 5.76
CA ARG A 63 33.92 1.42 6.02
C ARG A 63 34.73 1.90 4.81
N GLU A 64 35.50 1.00 4.18
CA GLU A 64 36.27 1.35 2.99
C GLU A 64 35.38 1.73 1.79
N LEU A 65 34.25 1.02 1.63
CA LEU A 65 33.25 1.34 0.63
C LEU A 65 32.62 2.72 0.88
N GLU A 66 32.33 3.06 2.14
CA GLU A 66 31.74 4.35 2.50
C GLU A 66 32.69 5.52 2.24
N VAL A 67 33.97 5.39 2.59
CA VAL A 67 35.00 6.40 2.30
C VAL A 67 35.15 6.61 0.79
N THR A 68 35.21 5.51 0.02
CA THR A 68 35.32 5.56 -1.44
C THR A 68 34.07 6.18 -2.08
N ARG A 69 32.86 5.83 -1.59
CA ARG A 69 31.59 6.40 -2.05
C ARG A 69 31.55 7.92 -1.85
N ASN A 70 32.01 8.42 -0.70
CA ASN A 70 32.00 9.84 -0.41
C ASN A 70 32.98 10.62 -1.32
N ARG A 71 34.16 10.06 -1.63
CA ARG A 71 35.12 10.68 -2.56
C ARG A 71 34.55 10.83 -3.98
N TYR A 72 33.85 9.81 -4.49
CA TYR A 72 33.22 9.88 -5.81
C TYR A 72 32.01 10.83 -5.84
N ALA A 73 31.22 10.89 -4.77
CA ALA A 73 30.09 11.82 -4.67
C ALA A 73 30.54 13.28 -4.80
N ALA A 74 31.65 13.66 -4.17
CA ALA A 74 32.21 15.01 -4.26
C ALA A 74 32.68 15.36 -5.69
N LEU A 75 33.40 14.45 -6.36
CA LEU A 75 33.86 14.66 -7.75
C LEU A 75 32.69 14.79 -8.73
N PHE A 76 31.61 14.05 -8.50
CA PHE A 76 30.39 14.12 -9.30
C PHE A 76 29.66 15.46 -9.13
N ASP A 77 29.48 15.92 -7.88
CA ASP A 77 28.67 17.10 -7.56
C ASP A 77 29.31 18.43 -7.96
N PHE A 78 30.63 18.55 -7.96
CA PHE A 78 31.35 19.81 -8.24
C PHE A 78 31.94 19.91 -9.67
N SER A 79 31.51 19.07 -10.60
CA SER A 79 31.91 19.15 -12.02
C SER A 79 31.39 20.42 -12.70
N ARG A 80 32.16 21.02 -13.62
CA ARG A 80 31.70 22.17 -14.44
C ARG A 80 30.67 21.79 -15.52
N VAL A 81 30.53 20.50 -15.80
CA VAL A 81 29.55 19.95 -16.73
C VAL A 81 28.38 19.35 -15.94
N GLY A 82 27.16 19.58 -16.41
CA GLY A 82 25.98 18.98 -15.80
C GLY A 82 25.95 17.48 -16.09
N TYR A 83 25.93 16.64 -15.07
CA TYR A 83 25.81 15.19 -15.22
C TYR A 83 24.43 14.73 -14.78
N VAL A 84 23.78 13.94 -15.65
CA VAL A 84 22.46 13.36 -15.40
C VAL A 84 22.42 11.90 -15.84
N THR A 85 21.88 11.05 -14.99
CA THR A 85 21.65 9.63 -15.25
C THR A 85 20.16 9.39 -15.41
N LEU A 86 19.75 8.74 -16.50
CA LEU A 86 18.34 8.45 -16.81
C LEU A 86 18.06 6.95 -16.85
N ASP A 87 16.84 6.53 -16.51
CA ASP A 87 16.39 5.16 -16.78
C ASP A 87 16.13 4.93 -18.29
N ASP A 88 16.51 3.75 -18.80
CA ASP A 88 16.30 3.41 -20.22
C ASP A 88 14.82 3.17 -20.57
N GLY A 89 13.99 2.86 -19.57
CA GLY A 89 12.58 2.51 -19.79
C GLY A 89 11.64 3.73 -19.91
N HIS A 90 11.82 4.74 -19.05
CA HIS A 90 10.86 5.83 -18.88
C HIS A 90 11.51 7.23 -18.95
N ASN A 91 12.81 7.30 -19.24
CA ASN A 91 13.66 8.49 -19.30
C ASN A 91 13.60 9.37 -18.04
N ARG A 92 13.43 8.76 -16.87
CA ARG A 92 13.38 9.48 -15.59
C ARG A 92 14.78 9.73 -15.05
N ILE A 93 14.99 10.92 -14.51
CA ILE A 93 16.24 11.32 -13.86
C ILE A 93 16.41 10.49 -12.60
N LEU A 94 17.36 9.57 -12.63
CA LEU A 94 17.72 8.75 -11.48
C LEU A 94 18.75 9.44 -10.61
N GLU A 95 19.70 10.15 -11.24
CA GLU A 95 20.75 10.89 -10.56
C GLU A 95 21.05 12.17 -11.34
N ALA A 96 21.37 13.24 -10.63
CA ALA A 96 21.81 14.49 -11.20
C ALA A 96 22.84 15.13 -10.26
N ASN A 97 23.88 15.74 -10.83
CA ASN A 97 24.82 16.53 -10.05
C ASN A 97 24.32 17.96 -9.84
N LEU A 98 24.96 18.70 -8.93
CA LEU A 98 24.53 20.06 -8.56
C LEU A 98 24.57 21.03 -9.75
N THR A 99 25.54 20.89 -10.65
CA THR A 99 25.66 21.73 -11.85
C THR A 99 24.50 21.53 -12.81
N PHE A 100 24.06 20.30 -13.05
CA PHE A 100 22.87 20.02 -13.85
C PHE A 100 21.59 20.58 -13.20
N CYS A 101 21.48 20.44 -11.88
CA CYS A 101 20.37 21.01 -11.11
C CYS A 101 20.31 22.54 -11.27
N HIS A 102 21.46 23.21 -11.26
CA HIS A 102 21.56 24.65 -11.51
C HIS A 102 21.18 25.03 -12.95
N LEU A 103 21.60 24.26 -13.96
CA LEU A 103 21.24 24.50 -15.37
C LEU A 103 19.73 24.49 -15.62
N VAL A 104 19.00 23.66 -14.88
CA VAL A 104 17.53 23.54 -14.98
C VAL A 104 16.82 24.44 -13.95
N GLY A 105 17.54 24.96 -12.95
CA GLY A 105 17.01 25.89 -11.95
C GLY A 105 16.13 25.20 -10.90
N VAL A 106 16.37 23.91 -10.67
CA VAL A 106 15.57 23.05 -9.78
C VAL A 106 16.49 22.35 -8.80
N SER A 107 16.08 22.24 -7.53
CA SER A 107 16.88 21.56 -6.52
C SER A 107 17.08 20.07 -6.85
N ARG A 108 18.17 19.48 -6.37
CA ARG A 108 18.45 18.05 -6.57
C ARG A 108 17.34 17.15 -6.02
N VAL A 109 16.68 17.53 -4.94
CA VAL A 109 15.58 16.75 -4.37
C VAL A 109 14.35 16.80 -5.27
N ASP A 110 14.09 17.94 -5.89
CA ASP A 110 12.90 18.16 -6.71
C ASP A 110 13.04 17.62 -8.14
N ILE A 111 14.26 17.42 -8.64
CA ILE A 111 14.52 16.99 -10.03
C ILE A 111 14.58 15.46 -10.20
N LEU A 112 14.75 14.71 -9.11
CA LEU A 112 14.86 13.25 -9.15
C LEU A 112 13.50 12.58 -9.45
N ASN A 113 13.56 11.42 -10.11
CA ASN A 113 12.46 10.59 -10.59
C ASN A 113 11.47 11.29 -11.55
N LYS A 114 11.92 12.43 -12.05
CA LYS A 114 11.20 13.33 -12.91
C LYS A 114 11.77 13.13 -14.32
N LYS A 115 10.93 13.11 -15.36
CA LYS A 115 11.41 12.87 -16.73
C LYS A 115 12.32 14.02 -17.18
N LEU A 116 13.50 13.73 -17.71
CA LEU A 116 14.35 14.81 -18.24
C LEU A 116 13.65 15.57 -19.36
N GLU A 117 12.85 14.86 -20.15
CA GLU A 117 11.98 15.40 -21.18
C GLU A 117 11.15 16.60 -20.68
N GLN A 118 10.67 16.60 -19.42
CA GLN A 118 9.82 17.69 -18.91
C GLN A 118 10.56 19.03 -18.76
N TYR A 119 11.89 18.99 -18.76
CA TYR A 119 12.76 20.16 -18.64
C TYR A 119 13.39 20.52 -19.98
N VAL A 120 13.25 19.68 -20.99
CA VAL A 120 13.52 20.05 -22.37
C VAL A 120 12.26 20.75 -22.88
N ILE A 121 12.42 21.89 -23.54
CA ILE A 121 11.26 22.55 -24.13
C ILE A 121 10.56 21.56 -25.09
N PRO A 122 9.22 21.51 -25.11
CA PRO A 122 8.47 20.52 -25.89
C PRO A 122 8.92 20.34 -27.35
N ASP A 123 9.36 21.42 -28.01
CA ASP A 123 9.83 21.42 -29.41
C ASP A 123 11.10 20.59 -29.61
N ASP A 124 11.99 20.58 -28.63
CA ASP A 124 13.27 19.85 -28.66
C ASP A 124 13.17 18.43 -28.06
N GLN A 125 12.06 18.07 -27.40
CA GLN A 125 11.86 16.74 -26.77
C GLN A 125 11.96 15.58 -27.77
N ARG A 126 11.58 15.79 -29.04
CA ARG A 126 11.64 14.75 -30.09
C ARG A 126 13.06 14.53 -30.58
N ALA A 127 13.83 15.61 -30.72
CA ALA A 127 15.26 15.55 -31.04
C ALA A 127 16.02 14.89 -29.89
N PHE A 128 15.70 15.26 -28.65
CA PHE A 128 16.20 14.59 -27.45
C PHE A 128 15.86 13.08 -27.44
N LYS A 129 14.61 12.70 -27.75
CA LYS A 129 14.22 11.28 -27.81
C LYS A 129 14.92 10.51 -28.92
N ARG A 130 15.10 11.11 -30.11
CA ARG A 130 15.91 10.53 -31.20
C ARG A 130 17.36 10.34 -30.78
N TYR A 131 17.92 11.30 -30.05
CA TYR A 131 19.27 11.20 -29.51
C TYR A 131 19.37 10.03 -28.51
N LEU A 132 18.40 9.86 -27.60
CA LEU A 132 18.36 8.69 -26.72
C LEU A 132 18.19 7.37 -27.50
N ASP A 133 17.37 7.33 -28.55
CA ASP A 133 17.24 6.14 -29.42
C ASP A 133 18.52 5.85 -30.19
N PHE A 134 19.27 6.88 -30.58
CA PHE A 134 20.58 6.74 -31.22
C PHE A 134 21.63 6.17 -30.25
N LEU A 135 21.62 6.61 -28.98
CA LEU A 135 22.45 6.02 -27.91
C LEU A 135 22.12 4.54 -27.64
N ARG A 136 20.88 4.10 -27.93
CA ARG A 136 20.52 2.67 -27.82
C ARG A 136 21.10 1.80 -28.93
N GLN A 137 21.44 2.41 -30.07
CA GLN A 137 21.83 1.69 -31.29
C GLN A 137 23.33 1.80 -31.59
N THR A 138 24.01 2.82 -31.06
CA THR A 138 25.41 3.13 -31.37
C THR A 138 26.28 3.10 -30.10
N PRO A 139 27.33 2.25 -30.02
CA PRO A 139 28.24 2.25 -28.88
C PRO A 139 29.21 3.44 -28.93
N GLY A 140 29.33 4.18 -27.83
CA GLY A 140 30.21 5.35 -27.70
C GLY A 140 29.54 6.52 -26.96
N THR A 141 30.19 7.69 -26.96
CA THR A 141 29.67 8.95 -26.38
C THR A 141 29.37 9.99 -27.47
N PRO A 142 28.39 9.78 -28.37
CA PRO A 142 28.09 10.74 -29.42
C PRO A 142 27.46 12.02 -28.85
N ARG A 143 27.67 13.14 -29.56
CA ARG A 143 27.07 14.44 -29.22
C ARG A 143 25.71 14.61 -29.86
N SER A 144 24.79 15.26 -29.15
CA SER A 144 23.47 15.63 -29.65
C SER A 144 23.51 16.89 -30.51
N ASP A 145 22.44 17.09 -31.28
CA ASP A 145 22.06 18.42 -31.76
C ASP A 145 21.80 19.37 -30.57
N LEU A 146 21.75 20.67 -30.83
CA LEU A 146 21.48 21.67 -29.80
C LEU A 146 20.05 21.56 -29.29
N LEU A 147 19.91 21.48 -27.98
CA LEU A 147 18.64 21.32 -27.29
C LEU A 147 18.45 22.48 -26.31
N THR A 148 17.21 22.84 -26.03
CA THR A 148 16.92 23.93 -25.09
C THR A 148 16.32 23.38 -23.80
N LEU A 149 17.00 23.64 -22.68
CA LEU A 149 16.50 23.36 -21.34
C LEU A 149 15.75 24.55 -20.76
N GLN A 150 14.64 24.25 -20.10
CA GLN A 150 13.79 25.20 -19.42
C GLN A 150 14.38 25.53 -18.04
N HIS A 151 14.70 26.81 -17.82
CA HIS A 151 15.12 27.36 -16.53
C HIS A 151 14.25 28.58 -16.20
N SER A 152 13.86 28.71 -14.94
CA SER A 152 12.71 29.48 -14.39
C SER A 152 12.59 30.96 -14.77
N ASN A 153 13.57 31.57 -15.43
CA ASN A 153 13.46 32.92 -16.04
C ASN A 153 14.35 33.12 -17.28
N ASN A 154 15.11 32.10 -17.74
CA ASN A 154 15.99 32.26 -18.91
C ASN A 154 16.36 30.88 -19.50
N PRO A 155 15.77 30.44 -20.63
CA PRO A 155 16.02 29.13 -21.21
C PRO A 155 17.48 28.98 -21.63
N ARG A 156 18.05 27.79 -21.43
CA ARG A 156 19.46 27.49 -21.70
C ARG A 156 19.59 26.58 -22.93
N ARG A 157 20.36 27.01 -23.92
CA ARG A 157 20.75 26.15 -25.05
C ARG A 157 21.92 25.29 -24.61
N VAL A 158 21.76 23.99 -24.73
CA VAL A 158 22.71 22.99 -24.25
C VAL A 158 23.01 21.97 -25.33
N ARG A 159 24.16 21.32 -25.19
CA ARG A 159 24.54 20.15 -25.96
C ARG A 159 24.72 18.97 -25.03
N LEU A 160 24.22 17.81 -25.44
CA LEU A 160 24.32 16.59 -24.67
C LEU A 160 25.38 15.67 -25.27
N GLU A 161 26.14 15.00 -24.41
CA GLU A 161 27.07 13.94 -24.79
C GLU A 161 26.94 12.80 -23.79
N GLY A 162 26.67 11.59 -24.25
CA GLY A 162 26.34 10.52 -23.32
C GLY A 162 26.39 9.13 -23.94
N CYS A 163 26.28 8.12 -23.10
CA CYS A 163 26.29 6.72 -23.49
C CYS A 163 25.18 5.94 -22.78
N LEU A 164 24.84 4.77 -23.32
CA LEU A 164 23.95 3.80 -22.68
C LEU A 164 24.78 2.69 -22.04
N GLU A 165 24.68 2.54 -20.73
CA GLU A 165 25.41 1.53 -19.95
C GLU A 165 24.45 0.71 -19.10
N SER A 166 24.86 -0.50 -18.73
CA SER A 166 24.15 -1.28 -17.70
C SER A 166 24.36 -0.64 -16.33
N LYS A 167 23.29 -0.44 -15.56
CA LYS A 167 23.35 0.21 -14.23
C LYS A 167 24.28 -0.53 -13.26
N GLU A 168 24.32 -1.86 -13.38
CA GLU A 168 25.22 -2.77 -12.68
C GLU A 168 25.69 -3.85 -13.67
N PRO A 169 26.89 -4.44 -13.49
CA PRO A 169 27.46 -5.40 -14.45
C PRO A 169 26.59 -6.65 -14.73
N SER A 170 25.72 -7.01 -13.78
CA SER A 170 24.83 -8.18 -13.87
C SER A 170 23.35 -7.81 -14.09
N SER A 171 23.03 -6.52 -14.17
CA SER A 171 21.65 -6.04 -14.28
C SER A 171 21.25 -5.84 -15.74
N LYS A 172 20.07 -6.36 -16.12
CA LYS A 172 19.41 -6.07 -17.41
C LYS A 172 18.88 -4.63 -17.49
N ILE A 173 18.95 -3.86 -16.39
CA ILE A 173 18.51 -2.47 -16.35
C ILE A 173 19.61 -1.59 -16.92
N ARG A 174 19.31 -0.97 -18.05
CA ARG A 174 20.21 -0.01 -18.69
C ARG A 174 19.86 1.42 -18.25
N VAL A 175 20.87 2.28 -18.22
CA VAL A 175 20.77 3.69 -17.86
C VAL A 175 21.57 4.53 -18.83
N PHE A 176 21.04 5.69 -19.18
CA PHE A 176 21.79 6.68 -19.94
C PHE A 176 22.62 7.51 -18.98
N ARG A 177 23.93 7.64 -19.23
CA ARG A 177 24.79 8.62 -18.53
C ARG A 177 25.07 9.75 -19.51
N ILE A 178 24.60 10.95 -19.17
CA ILE A 178 24.62 12.10 -20.08
C ILE A 178 25.31 13.27 -19.39
N ALA A 179 26.32 13.80 -20.05
CA ALA A 179 26.95 15.08 -19.79
C ALA A 179 26.20 16.17 -20.57
N VAL A 180 25.97 17.31 -19.92
CA VAL A 180 25.16 18.43 -20.40
C VAL A 180 26.01 19.69 -20.31
N GLU A 181 26.33 20.24 -21.48
CA GLU A 181 27.15 21.44 -21.63
C GLU A 181 26.27 22.63 -22.06
N ASP A 182 26.40 23.78 -21.41
CA ASP A 182 25.66 25.02 -21.75
C ASP A 182 26.41 25.85 -22.79
N VAL A 183 25.72 26.17 -23.90
CA VAL A 183 26.25 26.91 -25.05
C VAL A 183 25.39 28.14 -25.40
N THR A 184 24.47 28.56 -24.51
CA THR A 184 23.50 29.65 -24.70
C THR A 184 24.12 30.96 -25.16
N ILE A 185 25.28 31.33 -24.61
CA ILE A 185 25.95 32.60 -24.91
C ILE A 185 26.46 32.63 -26.36
N GLN A 186 26.73 31.46 -26.96
CA GLN A 186 27.38 31.37 -28.26
C GLN A 186 26.39 31.53 -29.44
N GLU A 187 25.12 31.17 -29.29
CA GLU A 187 24.09 31.26 -30.36
C GLU A 187 23.31 32.58 -30.40
N GLN A 188 23.12 33.26 -29.26
CA GLN A 188 22.38 34.54 -29.23
C GLN A 188 23.04 35.62 -30.08
N VAL A 189 24.33 35.47 -30.36
CA VAL A 189 25.10 36.37 -31.22
C VAL A 189 24.83 36.11 -32.72
N GLU A 190 24.43 34.91 -33.13
CA GLU A 190 24.23 34.54 -34.54
C GLU A 190 22.77 34.70 -35.03
N CYS A 191 21.77 34.42 -34.19
CA CYS A 191 20.35 34.39 -34.60
C CYS A 191 19.72 35.79 -34.89
N ALA A 192 20.21 36.84 -34.21
CA ALA A 192 19.66 38.20 -34.36
C ALA A 192 19.86 38.82 -35.77
N GLN A 193 20.73 38.24 -36.60
CA GLN A 193 21.04 38.76 -37.93
C GLN A 193 20.13 38.23 -39.05
N ASP A 194 19.44 37.09 -38.88
CA ASP A 194 18.70 36.41 -39.95
C ASP A 194 17.17 36.63 -39.94
N GLU A 195 16.57 36.92 -38.77
CA GLU A 195 15.11 36.87 -38.58
C GLU A 195 14.33 38.03 -39.23
N GLN A 196 14.94 39.20 -39.40
CA GLN A 196 14.24 40.40 -39.90
C GLN A 196 13.94 40.36 -41.41
N ARG A 197 14.64 39.52 -42.20
CA ARG A 197 14.52 39.51 -43.66
C ARG A 197 13.47 38.53 -44.21
N ALA A 198 13.12 37.46 -43.48
CA ALA A 198 12.26 36.38 -44.00
C ALA A 198 10.75 36.59 -43.75
N LEU A 199 10.37 37.32 -42.70
CA LEU A 199 8.98 37.38 -42.22
C LEU A 199 8.01 38.10 -43.18
N MET A 200 8.49 39.07 -43.97
CA MET A 200 7.64 39.86 -44.86
C MET A 200 7.16 39.12 -46.13
N ALA A 201 7.86 38.07 -46.58
CA ALA A 201 7.56 37.39 -47.84
C ALA A 201 6.54 36.25 -47.70
N VAL A 202 6.42 35.63 -46.51
CA VAL A 202 5.63 34.41 -46.30
C VAL A 202 4.14 34.70 -46.08
N VAL A 203 3.78 35.80 -45.43
CA VAL A 203 2.39 36.09 -45.05
C VAL A 203 1.47 36.31 -46.26
N MET A 204 2.00 36.80 -47.38
CA MET A 204 1.21 37.08 -48.58
C MET A 204 0.94 35.85 -49.46
N GLY A 205 1.75 34.78 -49.36
CA GLY A 205 1.67 33.62 -50.26
C GLY A 205 0.78 32.46 -49.80
N GLY A 206 0.33 32.46 -48.54
CA GLY A 206 -0.25 31.27 -47.89
C GLY A 206 -1.75 31.29 -47.59
N VAL A 207 -2.51 32.28 -48.04
CA VAL A 207 -3.95 32.36 -47.71
C VAL A 207 -4.79 31.51 -48.68
N MET A 208 -5.55 30.56 -48.13
CA MET A 208 -6.38 29.57 -48.85
C MET A 208 -7.63 30.17 -49.50
N ASP A 209 -8.15 31.28 -48.98
CA ASP A 209 -9.33 31.94 -49.54
C ASP A 209 -8.92 32.82 -50.74
N ALA A 210 -9.80 32.93 -51.72
CA ALA A 210 -9.60 33.81 -52.85
C ALA A 210 -9.69 35.27 -52.39
N ILE A 211 -8.57 35.99 -52.49
CA ILE A 211 -8.47 37.41 -52.13
C ILE A 211 -8.41 38.23 -53.41
N VAL A 212 -9.39 39.12 -53.54
CA VAL A 212 -9.50 40.05 -54.65
C VAL A 212 -9.59 41.46 -54.10
N THR A 213 -8.62 42.31 -54.40
CA THR A 213 -8.67 43.75 -54.05
C THR A 213 -9.03 44.55 -55.29
N ILE A 214 -9.98 45.47 -55.15
CA ILE A 214 -10.43 46.38 -56.20
C ILE A 214 -10.28 47.85 -55.78
N ASP A 215 -10.10 48.72 -56.78
CA ASP A 215 -10.06 50.17 -56.58
C ASP A 215 -11.45 50.82 -56.59
N GLU A 216 -11.51 52.15 -56.42
CA GLU A 216 -12.75 52.93 -56.44
C GLU A 216 -13.53 52.86 -57.77
N SER A 217 -12.85 52.48 -58.86
CA SER A 217 -13.46 52.26 -60.18
C SER A 217 -13.87 50.79 -60.40
N GLN A 218 -13.85 49.97 -59.34
CA GLN A 218 -14.16 48.54 -59.35
C GLN A 218 -13.24 47.70 -60.24
N ARG A 219 -12.00 48.15 -60.45
CA ARG A 219 -10.97 47.40 -61.19
C ARG A 219 -10.09 46.62 -60.23
N ILE A 220 -9.72 45.41 -60.63
CA ILE A 220 -8.93 44.50 -59.80
C ILE A 220 -7.48 44.95 -59.72
N VAL A 221 -6.96 45.13 -58.51
CA VAL A 221 -5.60 45.60 -58.19
C VAL A 221 -4.76 44.50 -57.56
N LEU A 222 -5.39 43.55 -56.86
CA LEU A 222 -4.72 42.36 -56.32
C LEU A 222 -5.61 41.15 -56.57
N PHE A 223 -5.00 40.07 -57.03
CA PHE A 223 -5.66 38.81 -57.31
C PHE A 223 -4.71 37.69 -56.89
N ASN A 224 -4.97 37.05 -55.74
CA ASN A 224 -4.06 36.05 -55.19
C ASN A 224 -4.20 34.70 -55.93
N LYS A 225 -3.28 33.76 -55.65
CA LYS A 225 -3.27 32.45 -56.31
C LYS A 225 -4.58 31.68 -56.14
N ALA A 226 -5.19 31.73 -54.96
CA ALA A 226 -6.48 31.09 -54.70
C ALA A 226 -7.63 31.69 -55.54
N ALA A 227 -7.60 32.98 -55.85
CA ALA A 227 -8.58 33.61 -56.74
C ALA A 227 -8.43 33.16 -58.20
N GLU A 228 -7.20 32.90 -58.65
CA GLU A 228 -6.96 32.33 -59.99
C GLU A 228 -7.61 30.96 -60.14
N ASP A 229 -7.41 30.11 -59.13
CA ASP A 229 -7.91 28.74 -59.15
C ASP A 229 -9.45 28.71 -58.99
N MET A 230 -10.02 29.62 -58.19
CA MET A 230 -11.47 29.73 -57.98
C MET A 230 -12.23 30.23 -59.22
N PHE A 231 -11.73 31.22 -59.96
CA PHE A 231 -12.45 31.76 -61.13
C PHE A 231 -11.96 31.17 -62.46
N GLY A 232 -10.93 30.32 -62.41
CA GLY A 232 -10.36 29.63 -63.57
C GLY A 232 -9.62 30.56 -64.52
N CYS A 233 -9.07 31.68 -64.03
CA CYS A 233 -8.35 32.65 -64.84
C CYS A 233 -7.07 33.16 -64.15
N PRO A 234 -5.94 33.34 -64.88
CA PRO A 234 -4.71 33.84 -64.28
C PRO A 234 -4.81 35.31 -63.91
N ALA A 235 -4.11 35.73 -62.86
CA ALA A 235 -4.11 37.08 -62.30
C ALA A 235 -3.68 38.12 -63.34
N SER A 236 -2.74 37.77 -64.22
CA SER A 236 -2.32 38.63 -65.34
C SER A 236 -3.46 39.03 -66.28
N SER A 237 -4.51 38.21 -66.38
CA SER A 237 -5.71 38.50 -67.19
C SER A 237 -6.82 39.23 -66.44
N ALA A 238 -6.79 39.16 -65.10
CA ALA A 238 -7.80 39.73 -64.22
C ALA A 238 -7.42 41.12 -63.70
N LEU A 239 -6.12 41.38 -63.48
CA LEU A 239 -5.62 42.68 -63.00
C LEU A 239 -5.97 43.81 -63.99
N GLY A 240 -6.49 44.92 -63.46
CA GLY A 240 -6.98 46.09 -64.20
C GLY A 240 -8.37 45.96 -64.82
N GLN A 241 -8.96 44.75 -64.82
CA GLN A 241 -10.28 44.48 -65.38
C GLN A 241 -11.40 44.68 -64.34
N PRO A 242 -12.65 44.95 -64.76
CA PRO A 242 -13.77 45.13 -63.84
C PRO A 242 -14.20 43.81 -63.19
N ILE A 243 -14.55 43.86 -61.90
CA ILE A 243 -14.95 42.69 -61.11
C ILE A 243 -16.27 42.04 -61.58
N GLU A 244 -17.13 42.80 -62.26
CA GLU A 244 -18.45 42.36 -62.76
C GLU A 244 -18.39 41.16 -63.71
N ARG A 245 -17.25 40.92 -64.35
CA ARG A 245 -17.03 39.75 -65.21
C ARG A 245 -17.24 38.43 -64.47
N PHE A 246 -16.96 38.41 -63.17
CA PHE A 246 -17.09 37.22 -62.32
C PHE A 246 -18.44 37.14 -61.59
N ILE A 247 -19.41 37.97 -62.00
CA ILE A 247 -20.75 38.04 -61.40
C ILE A 247 -21.79 37.65 -62.47
N PRO A 248 -22.71 36.72 -62.16
CA PRO A 248 -23.79 36.33 -63.07
C PRO A 248 -24.71 37.50 -63.42
N GLU A 249 -25.19 37.53 -64.66
CA GLU A 249 -25.87 38.70 -65.23
C GLU A 249 -27.11 39.12 -64.44
N ARG A 250 -27.89 38.17 -63.91
CA ARG A 250 -29.08 38.43 -63.07
C ARG A 250 -28.79 39.13 -61.75
N PHE A 251 -27.53 39.16 -61.31
CA PHE A 251 -27.11 39.74 -60.03
C PHE A 251 -26.25 41.01 -60.17
N ARG A 252 -25.88 41.41 -61.40
CA ARG A 252 -25.02 42.59 -61.62
C ARG A 252 -25.64 43.91 -61.15
N ALA A 253 -26.92 44.13 -61.44
CA ALA A 253 -27.62 45.37 -61.05
C ALA A 253 -27.69 45.53 -59.53
N VAL A 254 -28.01 44.44 -58.82
CA VAL A 254 -28.08 44.41 -57.34
C VAL A 254 -26.69 44.60 -56.73
N HIS A 255 -25.66 43.98 -57.33
CA HIS A 255 -24.27 44.13 -56.86
C HIS A 255 -23.76 45.58 -57.00
N GLN A 256 -24.02 46.25 -58.14
CA GLN A 256 -23.63 47.66 -58.33
C GLN A 256 -24.28 48.59 -57.29
N GLU A 257 -25.56 48.38 -56.99
CA GLU A 257 -26.28 49.18 -55.98
C GLU A 257 -25.69 48.96 -54.57
N HIS A 258 -25.38 47.71 -54.20
CA HIS A 258 -24.75 47.38 -52.93
C HIS A 258 -23.32 47.96 -52.81
N PHE A 259 -22.53 47.94 -53.88
CA PHE A 259 -21.18 48.51 -53.88
C PHE A 259 -21.21 50.04 -53.68
N GLN A 260 -22.12 50.75 -54.35
CA GLN A 260 -22.26 52.20 -54.19
C GLN A 260 -22.76 52.60 -52.79
N GLN A 261 -23.68 51.83 -52.20
CA GLN A 261 -24.15 52.06 -50.84
C GLN A 261 -23.05 51.81 -49.80
N PHE A 262 -22.24 50.76 -49.97
CA PHE A 262 -21.13 50.45 -49.08
C PHE A 262 -19.98 51.47 -49.17
N GLY A 263 -19.67 51.96 -50.38
CA GLY A 263 -18.62 52.98 -50.58
C GLY A 263 -18.92 54.35 -49.96
N ARG A 264 -20.21 54.70 -49.75
CA ARG A 264 -20.64 55.97 -49.14
C ARG A 264 -20.73 55.94 -47.62
N ASN A 265 -20.88 54.77 -47.00
CA ASN A 265 -21.11 54.66 -45.55
C ASN A 265 -20.21 53.56 -44.94
N PRO A 266 -19.11 53.90 -44.24
CA PRO A 266 -18.06 52.96 -43.84
C PRO A 266 -18.41 52.18 -42.58
N LYS A 267 -19.68 51.85 -42.37
CA LYS A 267 -20.06 50.89 -41.32
C LYS A 267 -19.92 49.49 -41.91
N PRO A 268 -19.15 48.59 -41.27
CA PRO A 268 -19.07 47.21 -41.71
C PRO A 268 -20.49 46.65 -41.74
N PHE A 269 -20.92 46.13 -42.89
CA PHE A 269 -22.22 45.49 -43.05
C PHE A 269 -22.16 44.14 -42.32
N ARG A 270 -22.23 44.17 -41.00
CA ARG A 270 -22.41 42.99 -40.14
C ARG A 270 -23.87 42.94 -39.75
N GLN A 271 -24.70 42.42 -40.66
CA GLN A 271 -25.93 41.77 -40.21
C GLN A 271 -25.52 40.42 -39.64
N MET A 272 -25.82 40.20 -38.37
CA MET A 272 -25.32 39.08 -37.57
C MET A 272 -25.48 37.74 -38.28
N GLY A 273 -24.34 37.08 -38.52
CA GLY A 273 -24.27 35.62 -38.60
C GLY A 273 -24.67 34.95 -39.92
N GLY A 274 -24.90 35.68 -41.00
CA GLY A 274 -25.11 35.07 -42.32
C GLY A 274 -24.30 35.81 -43.36
N ALA A 275 -23.22 35.21 -43.85
CA ALA A 275 -22.68 35.65 -45.13
C ALA A 275 -23.80 35.55 -46.17
N MET A 276 -23.94 36.59 -46.99
CA MET A 276 -24.92 36.55 -48.07
C MET A 276 -24.40 35.52 -49.07
N GLU A 277 -25.05 34.36 -49.15
CA GLU A 277 -24.74 33.34 -50.16
C GLU A 277 -25.11 33.93 -51.52
N ILE A 278 -24.09 34.38 -52.24
CA ILE A 278 -24.21 34.91 -53.59
C ILE A 278 -23.69 33.87 -54.58
N PHE A 279 -23.80 34.16 -55.87
CA PHE A 279 -23.28 33.28 -56.92
C PHE A 279 -22.14 33.97 -57.65
N GLY A 280 -21.04 33.25 -57.82
CA GLY A 280 -19.94 33.60 -58.70
C GLY A 280 -20.16 33.00 -60.08
N LEU A 281 -19.56 33.64 -61.09
CA LEU A 281 -19.51 33.13 -62.46
C LEU A 281 -18.07 32.79 -62.82
N ARG A 282 -17.80 31.52 -63.15
CA ARG A 282 -16.50 31.09 -63.66
C ARG A 282 -16.31 31.60 -65.09
N THR A 283 -15.06 31.69 -65.54
CA THR A 283 -14.78 32.04 -66.94
C THR A 283 -15.31 31.02 -67.96
N SER A 284 -15.65 29.80 -67.53
CA SER A 284 -16.35 28.78 -68.33
C SER A 284 -17.85 29.04 -68.52
N GLY A 285 -18.45 29.99 -67.79
CA GLY A 285 -19.88 30.29 -67.80
C GLY A 285 -20.71 29.55 -66.74
N GLU A 286 -20.08 28.75 -65.88
CA GLU A 286 -20.74 28.03 -64.79
C GLU A 286 -21.01 28.95 -63.59
N GLU A 287 -22.25 28.95 -63.10
CA GLU A 287 -22.65 29.63 -61.87
C GLU A 287 -22.47 28.70 -60.66
N PHE A 288 -21.81 29.20 -59.61
CA PHE A 288 -21.54 28.42 -58.40
C PHE A 288 -21.73 29.27 -57.13
N PRO A 289 -22.19 28.67 -56.02
CA PRO A 289 -22.45 29.40 -54.80
C PRO A 289 -21.14 29.81 -54.11
N ILE A 290 -21.02 31.08 -53.75
CA ILE A 290 -19.88 31.64 -53.05
C ILE A 290 -20.30 32.43 -51.81
N GLU A 291 -19.43 32.38 -50.82
CA GLU A 291 -19.50 33.16 -49.60
C GLU A 291 -18.51 34.32 -49.71
N ALA A 292 -18.98 35.57 -49.57
CA ALA A 292 -18.16 36.76 -49.78
C ALA A 292 -18.14 37.68 -48.55
N THR A 293 -16.95 38.15 -48.18
CA THR A 293 -16.76 39.19 -47.15
C THR A 293 -15.93 40.35 -47.71
N ILE A 294 -16.46 41.57 -47.62
CA ILE A 294 -15.79 42.78 -48.13
C ILE A 294 -15.29 43.67 -46.98
N SER A 295 -14.08 44.21 -47.14
CA SER A 295 -13.45 45.16 -46.23
C SER A 295 -12.87 46.33 -47.02
N GLN A 296 -12.75 47.51 -46.40
CA GLN A 296 -12.21 48.72 -47.02
C GLN A 296 -11.01 49.25 -46.21
N VAL A 297 -9.93 49.61 -46.91
CA VAL A 297 -8.74 50.24 -46.31
C VAL A 297 -8.38 51.51 -47.07
N GLN A 298 -8.02 52.56 -46.32
CA GLN A 298 -7.61 53.86 -46.86
C GLN A 298 -6.09 54.03 -46.66
N VAL A 299 -5.34 54.08 -47.76
CA VAL A 299 -3.87 54.18 -47.69
C VAL A 299 -3.47 55.64 -47.49
N LYS A 300 -2.82 55.93 -46.35
CA LYS A 300 -2.56 57.30 -45.86
C LYS A 300 -1.65 58.16 -46.75
N GLU A 301 -0.87 57.58 -47.66
CA GLU A 301 0.06 58.34 -48.51
C GLU A 301 -0.52 58.83 -49.84
N GLN A 302 -1.72 58.40 -50.28
CA GLN A 302 -2.31 58.83 -51.57
C GLN A 302 -3.83 59.06 -51.57
N GLY A 303 -4.53 58.87 -50.44
CA GLY A 303 -5.96 59.15 -50.33
C GLY A 303 -6.91 58.22 -51.09
N LYS A 304 -6.38 57.23 -51.85
CA LYS A 304 -7.18 56.24 -52.60
C LYS A 304 -7.75 55.17 -51.68
N LYS A 305 -9.04 54.83 -51.87
CA LYS A 305 -9.70 53.73 -51.16
C LYS A 305 -9.52 52.43 -51.92
N LEU A 306 -9.12 51.38 -51.20
CA LEU A 306 -9.05 50.01 -51.72
C LEU A 306 -10.07 49.14 -50.99
N PHE A 307 -10.75 48.28 -51.75
CA PHE A 307 -11.73 47.34 -51.23
C PHE A 307 -11.20 45.93 -51.43
N THR A 308 -11.01 45.19 -50.34
CA THR A 308 -10.54 43.80 -50.39
C THR A 308 -11.69 42.86 -50.07
N VAL A 309 -11.98 41.98 -51.02
CA VAL A 309 -13.00 40.93 -50.92
C VAL A 309 -12.32 39.59 -50.73
N VAL A 310 -12.75 38.87 -49.71
CA VAL A 310 -12.36 37.47 -49.47
C VAL A 310 -13.54 36.59 -49.87
N LEU A 311 -13.27 35.62 -50.73
CA LEU A 311 -14.25 34.77 -51.39
C LEU A 311 -13.98 33.30 -51.09
N ARG A 312 -15.05 32.53 -50.86
CA ARG A 312 -14.99 31.09 -50.58
C ARG A 312 -16.05 30.33 -51.38
N ASP A 313 -15.64 29.26 -52.06
CA ASP A 313 -16.57 28.33 -52.74
C ASP A 313 -17.16 27.36 -51.71
N VAL A 314 -18.49 27.22 -51.69
CA VAL A 314 -19.22 26.39 -50.71
C VAL A 314 -19.94 25.20 -51.34
N THR A 315 -19.62 24.85 -52.59
CA THR A 315 -20.31 23.81 -53.36
C THR A 315 -20.27 22.42 -52.68
N GLU A 316 -19.11 21.98 -52.18
CA GLU A 316 -18.97 20.68 -51.51
C GLU A 316 -19.72 20.61 -50.18
N ARG A 317 -19.80 21.73 -49.44
CA ARG A 317 -20.50 21.77 -48.14
C ARG A 317 -22.00 21.51 -48.30
N ARG A 318 -22.60 22.00 -49.39
CA ARG A 318 -24.05 21.87 -49.63
C ARG A 318 -24.44 20.43 -49.96
N HIS A 319 -23.66 19.73 -50.78
CA HIS A 319 -23.93 18.33 -51.11
C HIS A 319 -23.82 17.39 -49.90
N ALA A 320 -22.91 17.66 -48.96
CA ALA A 320 -22.76 16.87 -47.74
C ALA A 320 -23.96 17.02 -46.77
N GLN A 321 -24.56 18.21 -46.68
CA GLN A 321 -25.68 18.48 -45.76
C GLN A 321 -27.00 17.81 -46.20
N GLU A 322 -27.25 17.69 -47.50
CA GLU A 322 -28.48 17.04 -48.00
C GLU A 322 -28.46 15.51 -47.83
N MET A 323 -27.30 14.86 -47.95
CA MET A 323 -27.18 13.42 -47.68
C MET A 323 -27.41 13.09 -46.19
N LEU A 324 -26.86 13.87 -45.26
CA LEU A 324 -27.05 13.68 -43.83
C LEU A 324 -28.52 13.71 -43.40
N LYS A 325 -29.35 14.53 -44.05
CA LYS A 325 -30.79 14.66 -43.70
C LYS A 325 -31.62 13.44 -44.11
N LYS A 326 -31.29 12.79 -45.24
CA LYS A 326 -31.96 11.57 -45.70
C LYS A 326 -31.63 10.36 -44.83
N ASP A 327 -30.38 10.20 -44.43
CA ASP A 327 -29.95 9.09 -43.57
C ASP A 327 -30.61 9.15 -42.18
N GLN A 328 -30.77 10.35 -41.60
CA GLN A 328 -31.43 10.52 -40.30
C GLN A 328 -32.92 10.12 -40.30
N GLN A 329 -33.65 10.38 -41.40
CA GLN A 329 -35.06 9.99 -41.52
C GLN A 329 -35.23 8.49 -41.69
N PHE A 330 -34.35 7.84 -42.45
CA PHE A 330 -34.36 6.40 -42.67
C PHE A 330 -34.13 5.59 -41.38
N ILE A 331 -33.13 5.98 -40.58
CA ILE A 331 -32.81 5.32 -39.30
C ILE A 331 -33.99 5.39 -38.32
N THR A 332 -34.70 6.53 -38.26
CA THR A 332 -35.82 6.71 -37.33
C THR A 332 -36.98 5.75 -37.65
N ALA A 333 -37.33 5.54 -38.93
CA ALA A 333 -38.44 4.68 -39.33
C ALA A 333 -38.20 3.18 -39.03
N ILE A 334 -36.96 2.70 -39.16
CA ILE A 334 -36.58 1.30 -38.88
C ILE A 334 -36.72 1.00 -37.38
N LEU A 335 -36.27 1.92 -36.52
CA LEU A 335 -36.29 1.70 -35.08
C LEU A 335 -37.72 1.64 -34.53
N ASP A 336 -38.65 2.43 -35.07
CA ASP A 336 -40.04 2.50 -34.58
C ASP A 336 -40.95 1.37 -35.07
N THR A 337 -40.57 0.67 -36.14
CA THR A 337 -41.30 -0.51 -36.64
C THR A 337 -40.80 -1.83 -36.04
N ALA A 338 -39.64 -1.84 -35.39
CA ALA A 338 -39.11 -3.01 -34.72
C ALA A 338 -40.02 -3.45 -33.55
N GLY A 339 -40.49 -4.71 -33.58
CA GLY A 339 -41.28 -5.31 -32.49
C GLY A 339 -40.46 -5.65 -31.23
N ALA A 340 -39.14 -5.59 -31.34
CA ALA A 340 -38.22 -5.65 -30.21
C ALA A 340 -38.12 -4.26 -29.55
N LEU A 341 -37.93 -4.27 -28.24
CA LEU A 341 -37.65 -3.07 -27.45
C LEU A 341 -36.30 -2.51 -27.91
N VAL A 342 -36.20 -1.24 -28.32
CA VAL A 342 -34.91 -0.62 -28.67
C VAL A 342 -34.72 0.70 -27.93
N VAL A 343 -33.56 0.85 -27.28
CA VAL A 343 -33.16 2.05 -26.53
C VAL A 343 -31.75 2.45 -26.92
N VAL A 344 -31.54 3.72 -27.29
CA VAL A 344 -30.21 4.27 -27.55
C VAL A 344 -29.86 5.25 -26.44
N MET A 345 -28.66 5.12 -25.90
CA MET A 345 -28.17 5.96 -24.82
C MET A 345 -26.82 6.59 -25.17
N ASN A 346 -26.52 7.74 -24.58
CA ASN A 346 -25.18 8.33 -24.66
C ASN A 346 -24.22 7.64 -23.69
N ARG A 347 -22.93 8.00 -23.74
CA ARG A 347 -21.88 7.48 -22.83
C ARG A 347 -22.12 7.70 -21.33
N HIS A 348 -23.13 8.47 -20.94
CA HIS A 348 -23.51 8.68 -19.53
C HIS A 348 -24.77 7.90 -19.15
N GLY A 349 -25.34 7.12 -20.06
CA GLY A 349 -26.54 6.30 -19.85
C GLY A 349 -27.86 7.08 -19.92
N GLN A 350 -27.83 8.30 -20.45
CA GLN A 350 -29.04 9.08 -20.71
C GLN A 350 -29.71 8.56 -21.98
N ILE A 351 -31.04 8.40 -21.93
CA ILE A 351 -31.82 7.91 -23.06
C ILE A 351 -31.85 8.98 -24.16
N ILE A 352 -31.25 8.67 -25.30
CA ILE A 352 -31.23 9.50 -26.50
C ILE A 352 -32.29 9.05 -27.51
N ARG A 353 -32.66 7.76 -27.51
CA ARG A 353 -33.83 7.24 -28.24
C ARG A 353 -34.51 6.11 -27.47
N PHE A 354 -35.82 6.02 -27.60
CA PHE A 354 -36.67 5.01 -26.99
C PHE A 354 -37.76 4.66 -27.99
N ASN A 355 -37.70 3.48 -28.59
CA ASN A 355 -38.62 3.15 -29.69
C ASN A 355 -40.04 2.86 -29.19
N ARG A 356 -40.99 2.82 -30.13
CA ARG A 356 -42.42 2.63 -29.83
C ARG A 356 -42.74 1.32 -29.10
N ALA A 357 -41.96 0.26 -29.29
CA ALA A 357 -42.14 -1.00 -28.56
C ALA A 357 -41.84 -0.83 -27.06
N CYS A 358 -40.80 -0.04 -26.73
CA CYS A 358 -40.48 0.32 -25.36
C CYS A 358 -41.59 1.14 -24.71
N GLU A 359 -42.16 2.13 -25.41
CA GLU A 359 -43.28 2.92 -24.89
C GLU A 359 -44.50 2.06 -24.54
N ARG A 360 -44.88 1.13 -25.43
CA ARG A 360 -46.03 0.24 -25.21
C ARG A 360 -45.84 -0.73 -24.04
N LEU A 361 -44.66 -1.33 -23.92
CA LEU A 361 -44.38 -2.30 -22.86
C LEU A 361 -44.30 -1.60 -21.49
N THR A 362 -43.65 -0.44 -21.45
CA THR A 362 -43.30 0.24 -20.20
C THR A 362 -44.34 1.26 -19.75
N GLY A 363 -45.16 1.77 -20.67
CA GLY A 363 -46.15 2.81 -20.41
C GLY A 363 -45.58 4.23 -20.32
N TYR A 364 -44.28 4.42 -20.58
CA TYR A 364 -43.64 5.75 -20.64
C TYR A 364 -43.52 6.23 -22.08
N ALA A 365 -43.86 7.50 -22.35
CA ALA A 365 -43.61 8.11 -23.66
C ALA A 365 -42.15 8.57 -23.79
N PHE A 366 -41.59 8.57 -25.00
CA PHE A 366 -40.19 8.92 -25.24
C PHE A 366 -39.85 10.33 -24.72
N GLU A 367 -40.70 11.32 -24.96
CA GLU A 367 -40.50 12.69 -24.48
C GLU A 367 -40.44 12.79 -22.94
N GLU A 368 -41.07 11.86 -22.20
CA GLU A 368 -41.01 11.84 -20.73
C GLU A 368 -39.66 11.31 -20.22
N VAL A 369 -39.01 10.44 -20.99
CA VAL A 369 -37.80 9.71 -20.59
C VAL A 369 -36.54 10.22 -21.28
N ARG A 370 -36.68 11.05 -22.32
CA ARG A 370 -35.58 11.62 -23.09
C ARG A 370 -34.63 12.40 -22.17
N HIS A 371 -33.33 12.16 -22.35
CA HIS A 371 -32.22 12.70 -21.57
C HIS A 371 -32.17 12.31 -20.08
N ARG A 372 -33.15 11.54 -19.60
CA ARG A 372 -33.09 10.96 -18.26
C ARG A 372 -32.27 9.67 -18.29
N LEU A 373 -31.73 9.30 -17.14
CA LEU A 373 -30.93 8.09 -17.00
C LEU A 373 -31.82 6.86 -16.98
N ILE A 374 -31.45 5.82 -17.72
CA ILE A 374 -32.30 4.63 -17.90
C ILE A 374 -32.65 3.92 -16.58
N TRP A 375 -31.70 3.92 -15.65
CA TRP A 375 -31.81 3.28 -14.34
C TRP A 375 -32.65 4.06 -13.34
N ASP A 376 -32.99 5.33 -13.61
CA ASP A 376 -33.89 6.10 -12.75
C ASP A 376 -35.37 5.82 -13.08
N ILE A 377 -35.64 5.16 -14.23
CA ILE A 377 -37.00 5.07 -14.80
C ILE A 377 -37.50 3.63 -14.87
N LEU A 378 -36.77 2.75 -15.57
CA LEU A 378 -37.27 1.41 -15.91
C LEU A 378 -36.77 0.33 -14.96
N GLN A 379 -35.99 0.74 -13.97
CA GLN A 379 -35.37 -0.17 -13.05
C GLN A 379 -36.28 -0.43 -11.84
N PRO A 380 -36.36 -1.67 -11.34
CA PRO A 380 -37.06 -1.93 -10.11
C PRO A 380 -36.44 -1.13 -8.96
N PRO A 381 -37.24 -0.49 -8.08
CA PRO A 381 -36.73 0.38 -7.01
C PRO A 381 -35.85 -0.33 -5.96
N MET A 382 -35.77 -1.67 -6.01
CA MET A 382 -34.91 -2.48 -5.15
C MET A 382 -33.52 -2.76 -5.76
N VAL A 383 -33.30 -2.47 -7.04
CA VAL A 383 -31.97 -2.66 -7.67
C VAL A 383 -31.22 -1.34 -7.61
N GLY A 384 -30.08 -1.34 -6.92
CA GLY A 384 -29.24 -0.16 -6.77
C GLY A 384 -28.86 0.45 -8.11
N VAL A 385 -29.08 1.75 -8.25
CA VAL A 385 -28.74 2.50 -9.47
C VAL A 385 -27.25 2.37 -9.81
N GLU A 386 -26.38 2.29 -8.80
CA GLU A 386 -24.94 2.15 -8.96
C GLU A 386 -24.52 0.88 -9.71
N GLU A 387 -25.19 -0.25 -9.48
CA GLU A 387 -24.87 -1.50 -10.18
C GLU A 387 -25.11 -1.39 -11.68
N VAL A 388 -26.21 -0.73 -12.07
CA VAL A 388 -26.52 -0.54 -13.49
C VAL A 388 -25.63 0.53 -14.12
N LYS A 389 -25.17 1.51 -13.35
CA LYS A 389 -24.14 2.47 -13.79
C LYS A 389 -22.80 1.80 -14.06
N GLU A 390 -22.33 0.96 -13.16
CA GLU A 390 -21.08 0.21 -13.34
C GLU A 390 -21.18 -0.75 -14.53
N TYR A 391 -22.29 -1.49 -14.62
CA TYR A 391 -22.52 -2.35 -15.76
C TYR A 391 -22.51 -1.54 -17.06
N PHE A 392 -23.14 -0.37 -17.06
CA PHE A 392 -23.07 0.55 -18.19
C PHE A 392 -21.64 1.03 -18.46
N GLN A 393 -20.82 1.34 -17.45
CA GLN A 393 -19.40 1.67 -17.67
C GLN A 393 -18.62 0.51 -18.29
N ALA A 394 -18.90 -0.73 -17.89
CA ALA A 394 -18.29 -1.91 -18.50
C ALA A 394 -18.73 -2.10 -19.96
N ILE A 395 -19.98 -1.75 -20.29
CA ILE A 395 -20.45 -1.67 -21.68
C ILE A 395 -19.59 -0.69 -22.48
N LEU A 396 -19.34 0.51 -21.95
CA LEU A 396 -18.50 1.51 -22.61
C LEU A 396 -17.06 1.04 -22.83
N GLN A 397 -16.55 0.21 -21.92
CA GLN A 397 -15.22 -0.39 -22.06
C GLN A 397 -15.21 -1.60 -23.01
N GLY A 398 -16.38 -1.99 -23.55
CA GLY A 398 -16.55 -3.16 -24.42
C GLY A 398 -16.36 -4.49 -23.68
N GLN A 399 -16.40 -4.45 -22.36
CA GLN A 399 -16.07 -5.57 -21.48
C GLN A 399 -17.32 -6.24 -20.89
N ALA A 400 -18.50 -5.66 -21.08
CA ALA A 400 -19.74 -6.29 -20.65
C ALA A 400 -20.20 -7.40 -21.65
N PRO A 401 -21.03 -8.36 -21.19
CA PRO A 401 -21.59 -9.38 -22.05
C PRO A 401 -22.66 -8.82 -22.99
N THR A 402 -22.58 -9.13 -24.29
CA THR A 402 -23.47 -8.60 -25.32
C THR A 402 -24.95 -8.94 -25.09
N PHE A 403 -25.28 -9.96 -24.30
CA PHE A 403 -26.65 -10.37 -23.96
C PHE A 403 -26.86 -10.48 -22.45
N GLN A 404 -28.02 -10.05 -21.98
CA GLN A 404 -28.44 -10.05 -20.59
C GLN A 404 -29.94 -10.33 -20.44
N GLU A 405 -30.36 -10.67 -19.23
CA GLU A 405 -31.78 -10.67 -18.85
C GLU A 405 -31.98 -9.98 -17.50
N ASN A 406 -32.84 -8.98 -17.43
CA ASN A 406 -33.26 -8.42 -16.14
C ASN A 406 -34.69 -7.88 -16.17
N TYR A 407 -35.19 -7.55 -14.98
CA TYR A 407 -36.53 -6.97 -14.86
C TYR A 407 -36.53 -5.51 -15.29
N TRP A 408 -37.50 -5.17 -16.13
CA TRP A 408 -38.03 -3.82 -16.24
C TRP A 408 -39.26 -3.65 -15.38
N VAL A 409 -39.37 -2.46 -14.79
CA VAL A 409 -40.59 -2.02 -14.11
C VAL A 409 -41.28 -0.99 -14.98
N THR A 410 -42.56 -1.26 -15.24
CA THR A 410 -43.41 -0.33 -16.00
C THR A 410 -43.84 0.84 -15.12
N LYS A 411 -44.41 1.89 -15.72
CA LYS A 411 -44.98 3.05 -15.02
C LYS A 411 -46.01 2.67 -13.95
N GLU A 412 -46.71 1.55 -14.14
CA GLU A 412 -47.69 0.96 -13.20
C GLU A 412 -47.05 0.03 -12.16
N ASN A 413 -45.72 0.03 -12.05
CA ASN A 413 -44.94 -0.77 -11.10
C ASN A 413 -45.00 -2.30 -11.33
N ILE A 414 -45.30 -2.74 -12.57
CA ILE A 414 -45.36 -4.16 -12.94
C ILE A 414 -43.99 -4.62 -13.44
N ARG A 415 -43.51 -5.74 -12.91
CA ARG A 415 -42.23 -6.34 -13.33
C ARG A 415 -42.39 -7.15 -14.63
N ARG A 416 -41.54 -6.89 -15.61
CA ARG A 416 -41.44 -7.60 -16.89
C ARG A 416 -40.04 -8.16 -17.04
N TRP A 417 -39.90 -9.44 -17.33
CA TRP A 417 -38.59 -10.06 -17.53
C TRP A 417 -38.14 -9.89 -18.97
N ILE A 418 -37.14 -9.04 -19.17
CA ILE A 418 -36.64 -8.65 -20.50
C ILE A 418 -35.30 -9.31 -20.73
N ALA A 419 -35.19 -10.02 -21.83
CA ALA A 419 -33.93 -10.45 -22.41
C ALA A 419 -33.48 -9.40 -23.42
N TRP A 420 -32.28 -8.88 -23.29
CA TRP A 420 -31.76 -7.80 -24.13
C TRP A 420 -30.30 -7.99 -24.47
N SER A 421 -29.91 -7.37 -25.56
CA SER A 421 -28.54 -7.31 -26.02
C SER A 421 -28.15 -5.87 -26.28
N TYR A 422 -26.85 -5.57 -26.25
CA TYR A 422 -26.38 -4.24 -26.57
C TYR A 422 -25.28 -4.25 -27.63
N ALA A 423 -25.20 -3.17 -28.38
CA ALA A 423 -24.12 -2.85 -29.28
C ALA A 423 -23.61 -1.44 -28.97
N VAL A 424 -22.32 -1.23 -29.18
CA VAL A 424 -21.66 0.03 -28.85
C VAL A 424 -21.13 0.64 -30.13
N LEU A 425 -21.57 1.85 -30.43
CA LEU A 425 -21.07 2.65 -31.54
C LEU A 425 -19.97 3.56 -31.02
N LYS A 426 -18.80 3.44 -31.64
CA LYS A 426 -17.60 4.20 -31.31
C LYS A 426 -17.39 5.29 -32.36
N ASP A 427 -16.83 6.41 -31.94
CA ASP A 427 -16.34 7.47 -32.83
C ASP A 427 -15.08 7.01 -33.58
N ASP A 428 -14.62 7.80 -34.54
CA ASP A 428 -13.45 7.51 -35.38
C ASP A 428 -12.13 7.39 -34.57
N GLN A 429 -12.13 7.81 -33.29
CA GLN A 429 -11.01 7.68 -32.35
C GLN A 429 -11.17 6.47 -31.41
N GLY A 430 -12.16 5.62 -31.68
CA GLY A 430 -12.42 4.40 -30.93
C GLY A 430 -13.06 4.61 -29.56
N ARG A 431 -13.50 5.83 -29.22
CA ARG A 431 -14.22 6.13 -27.98
C ARG A 431 -15.71 5.94 -28.19
N VAL A 432 -16.40 5.46 -27.17
CA VAL A 432 -17.84 5.16 -27.28
C VAL A 432 -18.67 6.44 -27.35
N ASP A 433 -19.47 6.56 -28.41
CA ASP A 433 -20.38 7.67 -28.60
C ASP A 433 -21.82 7.31 -28.19
N PHE A 434 -22.32 6.14 -28.64
CA PHE A 434 -23.64 5.64 -28.29
C PHE A 434 -23.66 4.16 -27.90
N VAL A 435 -24.59 3.80 -27.02
CA VAL A 435 -24.92 2.42 -26.65
C VAL A 435 -26.34 2.13 -27.10
N ILE A 436 -26.52 1.14 -27.96
CA ILE A 436 -27.83 0.69 -28.45
C ILE A 436 -28.17 -0.62 -27.73
N VAL A 437 -29.33 -0.69 -27.09
CA VAL A 437 -29.83 -1.87 -26.40
C VAL A 437 -31.13 -2.33 -27.06
N THR A 438 -31.24 -3.63 -27.36
CA THR A 438 -32.42 -4.25 -27.98
C THR A 438 -32.96 -5.40 -27.11
N GLY A 439 -34.28 -5.60 -26.95
CA GLY A 439 -34.83 -6.63 -26.05
C GLY A 439 -36.21 -7.21 -26.34
N ILE A 440 -36.51 -8.36 -25.72
CA ILE A 440 -37.71 -9.20 -25.88
C ILE A 440 -38.26 -9.61 -24.50
N ASN A 441 -39.60 -9.64 -24.33
CA ASN A 441 -40.26 -10.02 -23.06
C ASN A 441 -40.54 -11.53 -22.97
N LEU A 442 -40.05 -12.19 -21.91
CA LEU A 442 -40.13 -13.65 -21.71
C LEU A 442 -41.06 -14.11 -20.56
N THR A 443 -41.91 -13.22 -20.02
CA THR A 443 -42.64 -13.47 -18.76
C THR A 443 -43.65 -14.63 -18.83
N GLY A 444 -44.37 -14.82 -19.94
CA GLY A 444 -45.46 -15.81 -20.06
C GLY A 444 -45.01 -17.28 -20.09
N GLN A 445 -43.95 -17.60 -20.85
CA GLN A 445 -43.45 -18.97 -21.03
C GLN A 445 -42.85 -19.55 -19.75
N ARG A 446 -42.22 -18.70 -18.93
CA ARG A 446 -41.57 -19.17 -17.69
C ARG A 446 -42.54 -19.58 -16.59
N ASN A 447 -43.77 -19.07 -16.56
CA ASN A 447 -44.73 -19.39 -15.49
C ASN A 447 -45.30 -20.81 -15.60
N ALA A 448 -45.62 -21.28 -16.82
CA ALA A 448 -46.13 -22.65 -17.02
C ALA A 448 -45.06 -23.72 -16.75
N GLN A 449 -43.82 -23.50 -17.19
CA GLN A 449 -42.70 -24.39 -16.84
C GLN A 449 -42.41 -24.42 -15.34
N ARG A 450 -42.64 -23.32 -14.60
CA ARG A 450 -42.46 -23.29 -13.15
C ARG A 450 -43.46 -24.18 -12.41
N ALA A 451 -44.71 -24.32 -12.86
CA ALA A 451 -45.72 -25.12 -12.16
C ALA A 451 -45.41 -26.63 -12.15
N LEU A 452 -45.19 -27.23 -13.33
CA LEU A 452 -44.83 -28.65 -13.45
C LEU A 452 -43.48 -28.95 -12.76
N LYS A 453 -42.53 -28.02 -12.90
CA LYS A 453 -41.24 -28.12 -12.22
C LYS A 453 -41.39 -28.02 -10.70
N ASN A 454 -42.36 -27.27 -10.17
CA ASN A 454 -42.59 -27.14 -8.73
C ASN A 454 -43.16 -28.41 -8.11
N GLU A 455 -44.04 -29.15 -8.78
CA GLU A 455 -44.60 -30.41 -8.26
C GLU A 455 -43.58 -31.55 -8.32
N GLN A 456 -42.86 -31.68 -9.45
CA GLN A 456 -41.71 -32.60 -9.53
C GLN A 456 -40.62 -32.23 -8.51
N ARG A 457 -40.38 -30.94 -8.32
CA ARG A 457 -39.48 -30.42 -7.27
C ARG A 457 -40.05 -30.68 -5.88
N PHE A 458 -41.36 -30.72 -5.66
CA PHE A 458 -41.92 -31.05 -4.34
C PHE A 458 -41.65 -32.51 -3.97
N ILE A 459 -41.97 -33.47 -4.83
CA ILE A 459 -41.67 -34.90 -4.58
C ILE A 459 -40.15 -35.14 -4.51
N ALA A 460 -39.39 -34.55 -5.43
CA ALA A 460 -37.94 -34.62 -5.37
C ALA A 460 -37.40 -33.97 -4.09
N ASN A 461 -38.00 -32.87 -3.62
CA ASN A 461 -37.63 -32.24 -2.36
C ASN A 461 -37.96 -33.17 -1.19
N VAL A 462 -39.17 -33.70 -1.04
CA VAL A 462 -39.52 -34.61 0.08
C VAL A 462 -38.56 -35.81 0.16
N LEU A 463 -38.28 -36.45 -0.98
CA LEU A 463 -37.31 -37.54 -1.03
C LEU A 463 -35.87 -37.07 -0.76
N ASN A 464 -35.48 -35.87 -1.21
CA ASN A 464 -34.11 -35.36 -1.06
C ASN A 464 -33.87 -34.53 0.22
N THR A 465 -34.92 -34.14 0.95
CA THR A 465 -34.86 -33.43 2.24
C THR A 465 -34.98 -34.37 3.41
N THR A 466 -35.51 -35.59 3.21
CA THR A 466 -35.42 -36.61 4.26
C THR A 466 -33.96 -36.99 4.50
N GLY A 467 -33.55 -37.01 5.76
CA GLY A 467 -32.21 -37.42 6.16
C GLY A 467 -32.00 -38.93 6.12
N ALA A 468 -33.08 -39.71 5.99
CA ALA A 468 -33.01 -41.16 5.84
C ALA A 468 -32.51 -41.54 4.45
N LEU A 469 -31.70 -42.60 4.39
CA LEU A 469 -31.34 -43.21 3.11
C LEU A 469 -32.61 -43.85 2.55
N VAL A 470 -33.05 -43.49 1.34
CA VAL A 470 -34.17 -44.13 0.64
C VAL A 470 -33.70 -44.62 -0.73
N ILE A 471 -33.85 -45.92 -0.95
CA ILE A 471 -33.48 -46.61 -2.18
C ILE A 471 -34.69 -47.39 -2.69
N ILE A 472 -35.02 -47.22 -3.97
CA ILE A 472 -36.09 -47.94 -4.66
C ILE A 472 -35.44 -49.00 -5.53
N LEU A 473 -35.89 -50.25 -5.37
CA LEU A 473 -35.37 -51.41 -6.10
C LEU A 473 -36.47 -52.02 -6.99
N ASP A 474 -36.08 -52.64 -8.10
CA ASP A 474 -36.99 -53.46 -8.89
C ASP A 474 -37.28 -54.81 -8.21
N PRO A 475 -38.22 -55.63 -8.73
CA PRO A 475 -38.50 -56.96 -8.18
C PRO A 475 -37.31 -57.93 -8.22
N GLN A 476 -36.28 -57.63 -9.01
CA GLN A 476 -35.01 -58.37 -9.10
C GLN A 476 -33.91 -57.78 -8.19
N TRP A 477 -34.27 -56.87 -7.27
CA TRP A 477 -33.37 -56.23 -6.30
C TRP A 477 -32.31 -55.31 -6.91
N ARG A 478 -32.55 -54.84 -8.13
CA ARG A 478 -31.68 -53.89 -8.81
C ARG A 478 -32.09 -52.47 -8.47
N ILE A 479 -31.10 -51.60 -8.30
CA ILE A 479 -31.33 -50.22 -7.89
C ILE A 479 -32.00 -49.44 -9.03
N LEU A 480 -33.26 -49.04 -8.83
CA LEU A 480 -34.02 -48.21 -9.76
C LEU A 480 -33.81 -46.72 -9.50
N ARG A 481 -33.79 -46.33 -8.22
CA ARG A 481 -33.68 -44.93 -7.81
C ARG A 481 -33.07 -44.81 -6.41
N MET A 482 -32.33 -43.74 -6.18
CA MET A 482 -31.82 -43.36 -4.88
C MET A 482 -32.21 -41.91 -4.61
N ASN A 483 -32.54 -41.58 -3.36
CA ASN A 483 -32.67 -40.20 -2.95
C ASN A 483 -31.29 -39.55 -2.71
N ARG A 484 -31.25 -38.22 -2.61
CA ARG A 484 -30.02 -37.46 -2.41
C ARG A 484 -29.23 -37.92 -1.18
N ALA A 485 -29.91 -38.24 -0.07
CA ALA A 485 -29.25 -38.76 1.12
C ALA A 485 -28.51 -40.08 0.84
N SER A 486 -29.13 -41.03 0.11
CA SER A 486 -28.48 -42.28 -0.30
C SER A 486 -27.36 -42.06 -1.30
N GLU A 487 -27.55 -41.20 -2.30
CA GLU A 487 -26.52 -40.92 -3.31
C GLU A 487 -25.32 -40.17 -2.73
N GLN A 488 -25.52 -39.30 -1.75
CA GLN A 488 -24.43 -38.65 -1.04
C GLN A 488 -23.71 -39.60 -0.10
N ARG A 489 -24.47 -40.53 0.50
CA ARG A 489 -23.93 -41.44 1.48
C ARG A 489 -23.17 -42.60 0.87
N VAL A 490 -23.54 -43.12 -0.29
CA VAL A 490 -22.86 -44.28 -0.88
C VAL A 490 -21.69 -43.85 -1.77
N ARG A 491 -20.61 -44.65 -1.75
CA ARG A 491 -19.38 -44.44 -2.52
C ARG A 491 -19.58 -44.20 -4.02
N HIS A 492 -20.35 -45.07 -4.67
CA HIS A 492 -20.49 -45.05 -6.12
C HIS A 492 -21.56 -44.04 -6.55
N ALA A 493 -21.34 -43.42 -7.70
CA ALA A 493 -22.35 -42.55 -8.28
C ALA A 493 -23.59 -43.39 -8.61
N PHE A 494 -24.77 -42.79 -8.47
CA PHE A 494 -26.02 -43.49 -8.79
C PHE A 494 -26.04 -44.05 -10.22
N GLN A 495 -25.35 -43.39 -11.17
CA GLN A 495 -25.25 -43.86 -12.56
C GLN A 495 -24.58 -45.23 -12.69
N ASP A 496 -23.56 -45.52 -11.88
CA ASP A 496 -22.84 -46.81 -11.89
C ASP A 496 -23.62 -47.90 -11.16
N LEU A 497 -24.46 -47.50 -10.21
CA LEU A 497 -25.26 -48.38 -9.37
C LEU A 497 -26.63 -48.69 -9.96
N LYS A 498 -27.13 -47.84 -10.86
CA LYS A 498 -28.44 -48.01 -11.47
C LYS A 498 -28.50 -49.33 -12.24
N GLY A 499 -29.45 -50.20 -11.89
CA GLY A 499 -29.58 -51.54 -12.47
C GLY A 499 -28.65 -52.60 -11.86
N GLN A 500 -27.75 -52.22 -10.95
CA GLN A 500 -26.92 -53.16 -10.20
C GLN A 500 -27.68 -53.73 -8.99
N PRO A 501 -27.35 -54.95 -8.54
CA PRO A 501 -27.91 -55.51 -7.32
C PRO A 501 -27.60 -54.66 -6.08
N PHE A 502 -28.57 -54.47 -5.19
CA PHE A 502 -28.43 -53.68 -3.96
C PHE A 502 -27.24 -54.11 -3.08
N TRP A 503 -26.91 -55.40 -3.03
CA TRP A 503 -25.81 -55.94 -2.21
C TRP A 503 -24.42 -55.43 -2.60
N ASN A 504 -24.25 -54.93 -3.83
CA ASN A 504 -22.99 -54.31 -4.25
C ASN A 504 -22.69 -52.99 -3.51
N LEU A 505 -23.69 -52.43 -2.80
CA LEU A 505 -23.49 -51.28 -1.91
C LEU A 505 -22.91 -51.67 -0.54
N LEU A 506 -23.09 -52.92 -0.14
CA LEU A 506 -22.64 -53.42 1.16
C LEU A 506 -21.14 -53.76 1.08
N THR A 507 -20.42 -53.50 2.16
CA THR A 507 -18.99 -53.82 2.23
C THR A 507 -18.85 -55.24 2.77
N PRO A 508 -18.29 -56.20 2.03
CA PRO A 508 -17.98 -57.50 2.59
C PRO A 508 -16.71 -57.38 3.44
N SER A 509 -16.83 -57.24 4.76
CA SER A 509 -15.71 -57.51 5.67
C SER A 509 -15.67 -59.02 5.97
N GLU A 510 -14.50 -59.60 6.21
CA GLU A 510 -14.36 -61.04 6.50
C GLU A 510 -15.06 -61.46 7.81
N ASP A 511 -15.27 -60.54 8.74
CA ASP A 511 -16.00 -60.74 10.01
C ASP A 511 -17.54 -60.65 9.83
N ASP A 512 -18.05 -60.17 8.69
CA ASP A 512 -19.48 -59.88 8.46
C ASP A 512 -20.24 -60.97 7.68
N LYS A 513 -19.63 -62.13 7.42
CA LYS A 513 -20.27 -63.21 6.64
C LYS A 513 -21.53 -63.77 7.31
N GLU A 514 -21.61 -63.80 8.64
CA GLU A 514 -22.75 -64.34 9.38
C GLU A 514 -24.02 -63.49 9.23
N GLY A 515 -23.91 -62.17 9.30
CA GLY A 515 -25.06 -61.25 9.15
C GLY A 515 -25.61 -61.19 7.72
N ALA A 516 -24.75 -61.34 6.70
CA ALA A 516 -25.18 -61.36 5.31
C ALA A 516 -26.02 -62.60 4.96
N THR A 517 -25.73 -63.75 5.57
CA THR A 517 -26.50 -65.00 5.40
C THR A 517 -27.92 -64.91 5.97
N GLU A 518 -28.10 -64.27 7.13
CA GLU A 518 -29.41 -64.07 7.77
C GLU A 518 -30.36 -63.20 6.92
N VAL A 519 -29.80 -62.17 6.26
CA VAL A 519 -30.52 -61.27 5.34
C VAL A 519 -30.96 -61.98 4.06
N LEU A 520 -30.11 -62.88 3.53
CA LEU A 520 -30.40 -63.73 2.37
C LEU A 520 -31.48 -64.80 2.67
N GLU A 521 -31.62 -65.23 3.91
CA GLU A 521 -32.70 -66.14 4.34
C GLU A 521 -34.06 -65.43 4.50
N ALA A 522 -34.08 -64.23 5.10
CA ALA A 522 -35.29 -63.39 5.15
C ALA A 522 -35.81 -63.06 3.73
N TYR A 523 -34.89 -62.88 2.76
CA TYR A 523 -35.17 -62.71 1.34
C TYR A 523 -35.89 -63.90 0.69
N LYS A 524 -35.48 -65.15 0.99
CA LYS A 524 -36.08 -66.37 0.40
C LYS A 524 -37.46 -66.70 0.94
N THR A 525 -37.79 -66.23 2.14
CA THR A 525 -39.03 -66.58 2.84
C THR A 525 -40.18 -65.60 2.59
N GLY A 526 -39.94 -64.48 1.89
CA GLY A 526 -40.98 -63.56 1.43
C GLY A 526 -41.69 -62.75 2.53
N ARG A 527 -41.12 -62.67 3.74
CA ARG A 527 -41.69 -61.89 4.86
C ARG A 527 -41.15 -60.46 4.86
N PHE A 528 -41.97 -59.51 4.43
CA PHE A 528 -41.72 -58.06 4.56
C PHE A 528 -42.71 -57.44 5.57
N PRO A 529 -42.29 -56.47 6.40
CA PRO A 529 -40.96 -55.83 6.45
C PRO A 529 -39.86 -56.65 7.15
N CYS A 530 -38.58 -56.35 6.85
CA CYS A 530 -37.40 -56.92 7.53
C CYS A 530 -36.33 -55.86 7.86
N THR A 531 -35.49 -56.15 8.86
CA THR A 531 -34.45 -55.23 9.40
C THR A 531 -33.10 -55.92 9.58
N PHE A 532 -31.99 -55.26 9.24
CA PHE A 532 -30.62 -55.75 9.45
C PHE A 532 -29.57 -54.62 9.55
N GLU A 533 -28.41 -54.87 10.17
CA GLU A 533 -27.29 -53.91 10.28
C GLU A 533 -26.15 -54.32 9.34
N SER A 534 -25.59 -53.38 8.59
CA SER A 534 -24.45 -53.65 7.70
C SER A 534 -23.62 -52.39 7.45
N ALA A 535 -22.33 -52.57 7.21
CA ALA A 535 -21.42 -51.49 6.91
C ALA A 535 -21.39 -51.18 5.39
N ILE A 536 -21.47 -49.90 5.05
CA ILE A 536 -21.25 -49.38 3.69
C ILE A 536 -20.05 -48.45 3.66
N LEU A 537 -19.44 -48.31 2.49
CA LEU A 537 -18.46 -47.28 2.25
C LEU A 537 -19.12 -46.03 1.69
N ASP A 538 -18.78 -44.89 2.27
CA ASP A 538 -19.22 -43.59 1.75
C ASP A 538 -18.33 -43.06 0.62
N LYS A 539 -18.68 -41.89 0.08
CA LYS A 539 -17.89 -41.22 -0.98
C LYS A 539 -16.47 -40.88 -0.56
N ALA A 540 -16.25 -40.63 0.73
CA ALA A 540 -14.93 -40.38 1.29
C ALA A 540 -14.17 -41.69 1.59
N ARG A 541 -14.73 -42.85 1.22
CA ARG A 541 -14.24 -44.20 1.54
C ARG A 541 -14.19 -44.47 3.05
N GLN A 542 -14.99 -43.76 3.84
CA GLN A 542 -15.16 -44.03 5.27
C GLN A 542 -16.23 -45.08 5.49
N LEU A 543 -16.01 -45.93 6.49
CA LEU A 543 -16.94 -46.97 6.89
C LEU A 543 -18.12 -46.35 7.66
N CYS A 544 -19.33 -46.54 7.17
CA CYS A 544 -20.58 -46.12 7.80
C CYS A 544 -21.42 -47.35 8.17
N TRP A 545 -21.91 -47.40 9.40
CA TRP A 545 -22.81 -48.47 9.84
C TRP A 545 -24.26 -48.06 9.64
N ILE A 546 -24.99 -48.84 8.85
CA ILE A 546 -26.39 -48.57 8.51
C ILE A 546 -27.28 -49.72 8.98
N GLN A 547 -28.36 -49.35 9.66
CA GLN A 547 -29.49 -50.23 9.90
C GLN A 547 -30.50 -50.07 8.75
N TRP A 548 -30.74 -51.15 8.00
CA TRP A 548 -31.61 -51.18 6.83
C TRP A 548 -32.98 -51.75 7.18
N ASN A 549 -34.04 -51.14 6.65
CA ASN A 549 -35.43 -51.60 6.72
C ASN A 549 -36.00 -51.71 5.30
N THR A 550 -36.61 -52.84 4.94
CA THR A 550 -37.13 -53.07 3.58
C THR A 550 -38.63 -53.31 3.56
N THR A 551 -39.34 -52.66 2.63
CA THR A 551 -40.78 -52.82 2.38
C THR A 551 -41.07 -53.08 0.90
N ALA A 552 -42.13 -53.82 0.58
CA ALA A 552 -42.54 -54.15 -0.79
C ALA A 552 -43.80 -53.38 -1.20
N SER A 553 -43.81 -52.85 -2.42
CA SER A 553 -45.01 -52.30 -3.08
C SER A 553 -45.50 -53.28 -4.14
N TYR A 554 -46.82 -53.43 -4.28
CA TYR A 554 -47.44 -54.43 -5.14
C TYR A 554 -48.27 -53.79 -6.24
N LYS A 555 -48.18 -54.35 -7.45
CA LYS A 555 -49.06 -54.03 -8.58
C LYS A 555 -50.49 -54.48 -8.26
N LYS A 556 -51.48 -53.93 -8.98
CA LYS A 556 -52.90 -54.34 -8.86
C LYS A 556 -53.16 -55.84 -9.10
N ASN A 557 -52.23 -56.57 -9.73
CA ASN A 557 -52.33 -58.01 -10.00
C ASN A 557 -51.60 -58.90 -8.97
N GLY A 558 -51.11 -58.35 -7.86
CA GLY A 558 -50.49 -59.09 -6.75
C GLY A 558 -48.99 -59.35 -6.89
N GLY A 559 -48.36 -59.05 -8.03
CA GLY A 559 -46.90 -59.09 -8.16
C GLY A 559 -46.23 -57.85 -7.55
N VAL A 560 -45.03 -58.00 -7.00
CA VAL A 560 -44.24 -56.84 -6.51
C VAL A 560 -43.97 -55.87 -7.68
N GLU A 561 -44.25 -54.59 -7.46
CA GLU A 561 -43.95 -53.51 -8.41
C GLU A 561 -42.53 -52.98 -8.20
N TYR A 562 -42.17 -52.72 -6.94
CA TYR A 562 -40.84 -52.27 -6.51
C TYR A 562 -40.69 -52.45 -4.99
N PHE A 563 -39.44 -52.46 -4.51
CA PHE A 563 -39.14 -52.40 -3.07
C PHE A 563 -38.69 -51.00 -2.67
N ILE A 564 -39.04 -50.57 -1.46
CA ILE A 564 -38.50 -49.37 -0.82
C ILE A 564 -37.64 -49.80 0.37
N VAL A 565 -36.35 -49.51 0.28
CA VAL A 565 -35.37 -49.73 1.34
C VAL A 565 -35.05 -48.40 2.00
N THR A 566 -35.20 -48.33 3.32
CA THR A 566 -34.82 -47.18 4.12
C THR A 566 -33.64 -47.51 5.04
N GLY A 567 -32.65 -46.63 5.14
CA GLY A 567 -31.48 -46.82 5.99
C GLY A 567 -31.34 -45.74 7.07
N THR A 568 -31.07 -46.16 8.30
CA THR A 568 -30.75 -45.31 9.45
C THR A 568 -29.28 -45.46 9.81
N ASP A 569 -28.57 -44.34 9.94
CA ASP A 569 -27.16 -44.33 10.31
C ASP A 569 -26.97 -44.56 11.81
N ILE A 570 -26.25 -45.62 12.17
CA ILE A 570 -25.91 -46.00 13.55
C ILE A 570 -24.41 -45.85 13.84
N THR A 571 -23.65 -45.22 12.94
CA THR A 571 -22.20 -45.03 13.06
C THR A 571 -21.83 -44.34 14.36
N ARG A 572 -22.59 -43.32 14.79
CA ARG A 572 -22.34 -42.62 16.06
C ARG A 572 -22.40 -43.57 17.27
N ARG A 573 -23.36 -44.50 17.31
CA ARG A 573 -23.51 -45.47 18.40
C ARG A 573 -22.28 -46.39 18.48
N LYS A 574 -21.92 -47.00 17.34
CA LYS A 574 -20.73 -47.87 17.23
C LYS A 574 -19.44 -47.11 17.57
N HIS A 575 -19.32 -45.87 17.10
CA HIS A 575 -18.18 -45.01 17.41
C HIS A 575 -18.12 -44.65 18.90
N THR A 576 -19.25 -44.40 19.59
CA THR A 576 -19.24 -44.13 21.04
C THR A 576 -18.80 -45.34 21.86
N GLU A 577 -19.25 -46.54 21.50
CA GLU A 577 -18.80 -47.79 22.15
C GLU A 577 -17.30 -48.02 21.93
N GLN A 578 -16.84 -47.83 20.69
CA GLN A 578 -15.43 -47.92 20.34
C GLN A 578 -14.61 -46.83 21.05
N LEU A 579 -15.09 -45.59 21.12
CA LEU A 579 -14.45 -44.49 21.84
C LEU A 579 -14.34 -44.78 23.33
N LEU A 580 -15.34 -45.40 23.95
CA LEU A 580 -15.29 -45.76 25.37
C LEU A 580 -14.21 -46.83 25.60
N GLN A 581 -14.13 -47.83 24.74
CA GLN A 581 -13.10 -48.86 24.79
C GLN A 581 -11.71 -48.27 24.55
N GLN A 582 -11.58 -47.44 23.51
CA GLN A 582 -10.36 -46.72 23.18
C GLN A 582 -9.96 -45.78 24.33
N SER A 583 -10.91 -45.10 24.99
CA SER A 583 -10.64 -44.23 26.14
C SER A 583 -10.10 -45.03 27.33
N LYS A 584 -10.62 -46.24 27.60
CA LYS A 584 -10.08 -47.13 28.64
C LYS A 584 -8.66 -47.57 28.33
N GLU A 585 -8.41 -48.02 27.10
CA GLU A 585 -7.08 -48.43 26.62
C GLU A 585 -6.10 -47.24 26.65
N GLN A 586 -6.54 -46.05 26.24
CA GLN A 586 -5.77 -44.82 26.32
C GLN A 586 -5.43 -44.45 27.76
N LEU A 587 -6.39 -44.46 28.69
CA LEU A 587 -6.14 -44.15 30.10
C LEU A 587 -5.16 -45.14 30.72
N GLN A 588 -5.29 -46.43 30.41
CA GLN A 588 -4.36 -47.46 30.88
C GLN A 588 -2.95 -47.24 30.29
N ALA A 589 -2.85 -46.96 28.99
CA ALA A 589 -1.57 -46.63 28.36
C ALA A 589 -0.92 -45.35 28.93
N ILE A 590 -1.71 -44.32 29.23
CA ILE A 590 -1.24 -43.10 29.89
C ILE A 590 -0.66 -43.44 31.27
N LEU A 591 -1.36 -44.24 32.07
CA LEU A 591 -0.85 -44.67 33.37
C LEU A 591 0.46 -45.48 33.22
N ASP A 592 0.49 -46.45 32.30
CA ASP A 592 1.61 -47.38 32.13
C ASP A 592 2.87 -46.73 31.54
N HIS A 593 2.71 -45.67 30.74
CA HIS A 593 3.82 -44.92 30.13
C HIS A 593 4.10 -43.57 30.79
N SER A 594 3.32 -43.16 31.79
CA SER A 594 3.58 -41.92 32.54
C SER A 594 4.92 -42.02 33.28
N PRO A 595 5.81 -41.03 33.16
CA PRO A 595 7.05 -40.95 33.95
C PRO A 595 6.81 -40.48 35.39
N VAL A 596 5.54 -40.33 35.79
CA VAL A 596 5.11 -39.90 37.12
C VAL A 596 4.58 -41.11 37.88
N SER A 597 4.98 -41.25 39.13
CA SER A 597 4.47 -42.30 40.01
C SER A 597 3.06 -41.95 40.47
N ILE A 598 2.08 -42.79 40.15
CA ILE A 598 0.66 -42.57 40.48
C ILE A 598 0.16 -43.79 41.25
N TRP A 599 -0.49 -43.54 42.38
CA TRP A 599 -1.11 -44.59 43.18
C TRP A 599 -2.46 -44.13 43.72
N LEU A 600 -3.31 -45.12 43.99
CA LEU A 600 -4.61 -44.96 44.59
C LEU A 600 -4.72 -45.87 45.81
N LYS A 601 -5.18 -45.33 46.94
CA LYS A 601 -5.45 -46.08 48.17
C LYS A 601 -6.92 -45.97 48.56
N ASP A 602 -7.46 -46.99 49.23
CA ASP A 602 -8.73 -46.87 49.94
C ASP A 602 -8.59 -46.00 51.20
N LEU A 603 -9.69 -45.78 51.91
CA LEU A 603 -9.71 -44.93 53.11
C LEU A 603 -9.01 -45.57 54.31
N GLU A 604 -8.72 -46.88 54.24
CA GLU A 604 -7.92 -47.61 55.23
C GLU A 604 -6.44 -47.67 54.84
N GLY A 605 -6.05 -47.02 53.74
CA GLY A 605 -4.66 -46.90 53.27
C GLY A 605 -4.15 -48.11 52.50
N ARG A 606 -5.02 -48.99 52.00
CA ARG A 606 -4.62 -50.12 51.14
C ARG A 606 -4.58 -49.70 49.68
N TYR A 607 -3.54 -50.12 48.95
CA TYR A 607 -3.41 -49.79 47.53
C TYR A 607 -4.50 -50.46 46.68
N LEU A 608 -5.26 -49.64 45.95
CA LEU A 608 -6.29 -50.05 44.98
C LEU A 608 -5.76 -50.12 43.55
N LYS A 609 -4.80 -49.24 43.22
CA LYS A 609 -4.17 -49.19 41.90
C LYS A 609 -2.81 -48.51 42.01
N VAL A 610 -1.85 -48.95 41.20
CA VAL A 610 -0.57 -48.28 40.99
C VAL A 610 -0.26 -48.27 39.50
N ASN A 611 0.54 -47.32 39.04
CA ASN A 611 1.02 -47.34 37.66
C ASN A 611 2.42 -47.95 37.55
N ARG A 612 2.85 -48.24 36.33
CA ARG A 612 4.17 -48.84 36.02
C ARG A 612 5.34 -48.06 36.63
N GLN A 613 5.28 -46.74 36.70
CA GLN A 613 6.36 -45.94 37.26
C GLN A 613 6.46 -46.10 38.78
N PHE A 614 5.32 -46.19 39.48
CA PHE A 614 5.32 -46.49 40.91
C PHE A 614 5.93 -47.86 41.20
N GLU A 615 5.62 -48.90 40.40
CA GLU A 615 6.25 -50.22 40.51
C GLU A 615 7.78 -50.14 40.42
N LYS A 616 8.30 -49.39 39.43
CA LYS A 616 9.75 -49.19 39.25
C LYS A 616 10.38 -48.47 40.42
N ASN A 617 9.77 -47.38 40.90
CA ASN A 617 10.28 -46.59 42.03
C ASN A 617 10.25 -47.37 43.35
N ALA A 618 9.21 -48.20 43.56
CA ALA A 618 9.03 -49.01 44.75
C ALA A 618 9.84 -50.33 44.70
N GLY A 619 10.23 -50.79 43.51
CA GLY A 619 10.92 -52.07 43.31
C GLY A 619 10.02 -53.30 43.50
N LEU A 620 8.70 -53.14 43.44
CA LEU A 620 7.69 -54.17 43.68
C LEU A 620 6.67 -54.21 42.54
N SER A 621 6.12 -55.39 42.21
CA SER A 621 5.06 -55.51 41.20
C SER A 621 3.69 -55.09 41.74
N GLU A 622 2.78 -54.68 40.86
CA GLU A 622 1.41 -54.28 41.19
C GLU A 622 0.71 -55.38 42.00
N LYS A 623 0.87 -56.65 41.61
CA LYS A 623 0.30 -57.79 42.34
C LYS A 623 0.79 -57.90 43.78
N GLU A 624 2.02 -57.48 44.06
CA GLU A 624 2.61 -57.49 45.40
C GLU A 624 2.20 -56.27 46.22
N ILE A 625 1.73 -55.20 45.58
CA ILE A 625 1.35 -53.93 46.22
C ILE A 625 -0.15 -53.88 46.52
N LEU A 626 -0.98 -54.35 45.58
CA LEU A 626 -2.44 -54.25 45.69
C LEU A 626 -2.98 -54.91 46.97
N GLY A 627 -3.84 -54.20 47.69
CA GLY A 627 -4.44 -54.62 48.95
C GLY A 627 -3.55 -54.47 50.18
N LYS A 628 -2.26 -54.11 50.04
CA LYS A 628 -1.35 -53.89 51.17
C LYS A 628 -1.31 -52.43 51.61
N THR A 629 -0.81 -52.16 52.82
CA THR A 629 -0.57 -50.80 53.36
C THR A 629 0.90 -50.40 53.30
N ASP A 630 1.24 -49.12 53.49
CA ASP A 630 2.65 -48.65 53.47
C ASP A 630 3.56 -49.44 54.42
N MET A 631 3.06 -49.80 55.61
CA MET A 631 3.79 -50.56 56.63
C MET A 631 4.19 -51.97 56.18
N GLN A 632 3.50 -52.51 55.17
CA GLN A 632 3.76 -53.85 54.64
C GLN A 632 4.71 -53.82 53.43
N ILE A 633 4.99 -52.65 52.85
CA ILE A 633 5.79 -52.51 51.62
C ILE A 633 7.02 -51.60 51.76
N PHE A 634 7.05 -50.69 52.75
CA PHE A 634 8.18 -49.78 52.98
C PHE A 634 8.76 -49.91 54.40
N PRO A 635 10.03 -49.51 54.63
CA PRO A 635 10.63 -49.46 55.97
C PRO A 635 9.83 -48.59 56.94
N SER A 636 9.81 -48.95 58.22
CA SER A 636 8.93 -48.37 59.23
C SER A 636 9.01 -46.84 59.33
N GLU A 637 10.19 -46.25 59.19
CA GLU A 637 10.37 -44.79 59.27
C GLU A 637 9.65 -44.06 58.10
N ARG A 638 9.80 -44.58 56.88
CA ARG A 638 9.18 -44.05 55.67
C ARG A 638 7.67 -44.31 55.64
N ALA A 639 7.26 -45.53 56.01
CA ALA A 639 5.86 -45.91 56.09
C ALA A 639 5.08 -45.06 57.12
N SER A 640 5.70 -44.75 58.26
CA SER A 640 5.08 -43.90 59.31
C SER A 640 4.83 -42.48 58.81
N ARG A 641 5.81 -41.86 58.12
CA ARG A 641 5.62 -40.54 57.49
C ARG A 641 4.50 -40.55 56.46
N PHE A 642 4.48 -41.54 55.58
CA PHE A 642 3.43 -41.62 54.55
C PHE A 642 2.05 -41.80 55.17
N TRP A 643 1.94 -42.60 56.22
CA TRP A 643 0.71 -42.80 56.96
C TRP A 643 0.23 -41.51 57.65
N GLU A 644 1.11 -40.77 58.32
CA GLU A 644 0.77 -39.50 58.97
C GLU A 644 0.26 -38.44 57.98
N ILE A 645 0.90 -38.35 56.81
CA ILE A 645 0.46 -37.46 55.72
C ILE A 645 -0.92 -37.90 55.22
N ASP A 646 -1.11 -39.19 54.94
CA ASP A 646 -2.38 -39.72 54.42
C ASP A 646 -3.52 -39.52 55.44
N GLN A 647 -3.26 -39.70 56.74
CA GLN A 647 -4.22 -39.43 57.81
C GLN A 647 -4.57 -37.94 57.93
N THR A 648 -3.58 -37.06 57.80
CA THR A 648 -3.80 -35.61 57.84
C THR A 648 -4.71 -35.16 56.69
N ILE A 649 -4.52 -35.70 55.47
CA ILE A 649 -5.39 -35.43 54.31
C ILE A 649 -6.81 -35.94 54.56
N LEU A 650 -6.97 -37.13 55.13
CA LEU A 650 -8.28 -37.70 55.46
C LEU A 650 -9.04 -36.87 56.50
N GLN A 651 -8.33 -36.31 57.50
CA GLN A 651 -8.90 -35.47 58.55
C GLN A 651 -9.22 -34.05 58.06
N THR A 652 -8.27 -33.39 57.41
CA THR A 652 -8.38 -31.99 56.97
C THR A 652 -9.19 -31.83 55.69
N ARG A 653 -9.28 -32.90 54.88
CA ARG A 653 -9.79 -32.91 53.50
C ARG A 653 -9.09 -31.92 52.56
N GLN A 654 -7.89 -31.48 52.91
CA GLN A 654 -7.06 -30.63 52.06
C GLN A 654 -6.03 -31.47 51.32
N ALA A 655 -5.69 -31.06 50.11
CA ALA A 655 -4.63 -31.69 49.34
C ALA A 655 -3.27 -31.40 50.02
N TYR A 656 -2.38 -32.36 49.95
CA TYR A 656 -1.00 -32.23 50.40
C TYR A 656 -0.09 -32.04 49.18
N GLU A 657 0.80 -31.06 49.26
CA GLU A 657 1.75 -30.73 48.20
C GLU A 657 3.11 -30.40 48.83
N SER A 658 4.17 -31.11 48.43
CA SER A 658 5.52 -30.88 48.97
C SER A 658 6.60 -31.38 48.01
N ASP A 659 7.75 -30.71 47.99
CA ASP A 659 8.97 -31.21 47.35
C ASP A 659 9.74 -32.06 48.38
N GLU A 660 9.85 -33.36 48.13
CA GLU A 660 10.50 -34.32 49.02
C GLU A 660 11.75 -34.92 48.36
N ILE A 661 12.73 -35.31 49.18
CA ILE A 661 13.89 -36.06 48.71
C ILE A 661 13.59 -37.54 48.90
N SER A 662 13.52 -38.26 47.78
CA SER A 662 13.25 -39.70 47.74
C SER A 662 14.55 -40.44 47.50
N ASP A 663 14.88 -41.36 48.40
CA ASP A 663 15.94 -42.34 48.20
C ASP A 663 15.39 -43.45 47.29
N ARG A 664 15.80 -43.42 46.03
CA ARG A 664 15.50 -44.44 45.02
C ARG A 664 16.69 -45.38 44.84
N SER A 665 16.49 -46.50 44.15
CA SER A 665 17.55 -47.49 43.88
C SER A 665 18.74 -46.93 43.09
N ASP A 666 18.53 -45.85 42.31
CA ASP A 666 19.52 -45.17 41.47
C ASP A 666 20.13 -43.91 42.11
N GLY A 667 19.68 -43.51 43.30
CA GLY A 667 20.23 -42.38 44.04
C GLY A 667 19.18 -41.49 44.71
N LYS A 668 19.58 -40.26 45.06
CA LYS A 668 18.69 -39.25 45.62
C LYS A 668 18.01 -38.45 44.52
N HIS A 669 16.68 -38.43 44.54
CA HIS A 669 15.86 -37.68 43.59
C HIS A 669 14.97 -36.71 44.33
N THR A 670 14.76 -35.52 43.76
CA THR A 670 13.76 -34.58 44.27
C THR A 670 12.42 -34.89 43.60
N GLU A 671 11.46 -35.34 44.40
CA GLU A 671 10.11 -35.66 43.97
C GLU A 671 9.14 -34.58 44.44
N HIS A 672 8.38 -34.01 43.50
CA HIS A 672 7.22 -33.20 43.82
C HIS A 672 6.02 -34.12 44.06
N VAL A 673 5.56 -34.17 45.30
CA VAL A 673 4.50 -35.08 45.76
C VAL A 673 3.21 -34.29 45.95
N PHE A 674 2.15 -34.72 45.26
CA PHE A 674 0.81 -34.19 45.39
C PHE A 674 -0.17 -35.31 45.75
N LYS A 675 -0.90 -35.17 46.86
CA LYS A 675 -1.89 -36.15 47.33
C LYS A 675 -3.23 -35.49 47.60
N PHE A 676 -4.32 -36.12 47.15
CA PHE A 676 -5.67 -35.57 47.27
C PHE A 676 -6.75 -36.65 47.36
N LEU A 677 -7.94 -36.28 47.82
CA LEU A 677 -9.08 -37.19 47.93
C LEU A 677 -9.90 -37.23 46.64
N LEU A 678 -10.19 -38.44 46.17
CA LEU A 678 -11.21 -38.67 45.14
C LEU A 678 -12.58 -38.77 45.77
N THR A 679 -13.51 -37.97 45.26
CA THR A 679 -14.90 -37.94 45.70
C THR A 679 -15.84 -38.43 44.61
N THR A 680 -16.94 -39.05 45.04
CA THR A 680 -18.06 -39.35 44.14
C THR A 680 -18.76 -38.05 43.70
N PRO A 681 -19.60 -38.06 42.65
CA PRO A 681 -20.39 -36.88 42.26
C PRO A 681 -21.27 -36.29 43.38
N LYS A 682 -21.54 -37.07 44.45
CA LYS A 682 -22.26 -36.64 45.66
C LYS A 682 -21.34 -36.10 46.77
N GLY A 683 -20.05 -35.89 46.50
CA GLY A 683 -19.08 -35.29 47.42
C GLY A 683 -18.52 -36.23 48.50
N LYS A 684 -18.89 -37.52 48.51
CA LYS A 684 -18.36 -38.50 49.47
C LYS A 684 -16.98 -39.00 49.02
N PRO A 685 -15.92 -38.93 49.85
CA PRO A 685 -14.60 -39.47 49.51
C PRO A 685 -14.66 -41.00 49.43
N TYR A 686 -13.95 -41.58 48.47
CA TYR A 686 -13.88 -43.03 48.31
C TYR A 686 -12.45 -43.56 48.16
N ALA A 687 -11.48 -42.70 47.83
CA ALA A 687 -10.08 -43.08 47.70
C ALA A 687 -9.14 -41.87 47.86
N LEU A 688 -7.89 -42.13 48.19
CA LEU A 688 -6.80 -41.16 48.20
C LEU A 688 -5.89 -41.41 46.99
N CYS A 689 -5.71 -40.40 46.16
CA CYS A 689 -4.80 -40.43 45.01
C CYS A 689 -3.52 -39.71 45.37
N GLY A 690 -2.37 -40.32 45.07
CA GLY A 690 -1.07 -39.68 45.18
C GLY A 690 -0.32 -39.72 43.86
N ILE A 691 0.38 -38.63 43.60
CA ILE A 691 1.15 -38.39 42.39
C ILE A 691 2.52 -37.89 42.83
N ALA A 692 3.60 -38.54 42.39
CA ALA A 692 4.97 -38.12 42.66
C ALA A 692 5.73 -37.95 41.35
N THR A 693 6.15 -36.73 41.06
CA THR A 693 6.89 -36.36 39.84
C THR A 693 8.35 -36.12 40.17
N ASP A 694 9.26 -36.75 39.43
CA ASP A 694 10.67 -36.41 39.53
C ASP A 694 10.93 -35.02 38.91
N ILE A 695 11.34 -34.07 39.73
CA ILE A 695 11.63 -32.68 39.32
C ILE A 695 13.13 -32.36 39.42
N THR A 696 13.99 -33.36 39.56
CA THR A 696 15.43 -33.17 39.76
C THR A 696 16.05 -32.33 38.64
N GLN A 697 15.80 -32.68 37.37
CA GLN A 697 16.30 -31.92 36.21
C GLN A 697 15.73 -30.49 36.15
N ARG A 698 14.46 -30.32 36.54
CA ARG A 698 13.80 -29.01 36.55
C ARG A 698 14.43 -28.09 37.60
N LYS A 699 14.65 -28.59 38.82
CA LYS A 699 15.34 -27.82 39.87
C LYS A 699 16.75 -27.42 39.45
N GLN A 700 17.49 -28.31 38.80
CA GLN A 700 18.81 -28.00 38.23
C GLN A 700 18.72 -26.87 37.18
N ALA A 701 17.74 -26.93 36.27
CA ALA A 701 17.53 -25.89 35.27
C ALA A 701 17.09 -24.54 35.86
N GLU A 702 16.24 -24.55 36.90
CA GLU A 702 15.84 -23.35 37.62
C GLU A 702 17.05 -22.67 38.28
N THR A 703 17.97 -23.43 38.86
CA THR A 703 19.24 -22.90 39.40
C THR A 703 20.08 -22.25 38.30
N ILE A 704 20.25 -22.91 37.16
CA ILE A 704 21.00 -22.35 36.00
C ILE A 704 20.36 -21.05 35.50
N LEU A 705 19.03 -20.98 35.43
CA LEU A 705 18.30 -19.77 35.02
C LEU A 705 18.46 -18.63 36.03
N GLN A 706 18.43 -18.91 37.33
CA GLN A 706 18.69 -17.91 38.37
C GLN A 706 20.08 -17.32 38.22
N GLU A 707 21.10 -18.16 38.01
CA GLU A 707 22.47 -17.72 37.77
C GLU A 707 22.59 -16.85 36.51
N ALA A 708 21.91 -17.24 35.41
CA ALA A 708 21.87 -16.45 34.18
C ALA A 708 21.17 -15.09 34.36
N SER A 709 20.08 -15.03 35.14
CA SER A 709 19.38 -13.79 35.45
C SER A 709 20.26 -12.83 36.26
N GLN A 710 20.95 -13.33 37.28
CA GLN A 710 21.91 -12.54 38.05
C GLN A 710 23.02 -11.99 37.16
N ARG A 711 23.53 -12.80 36.21
CA ARG A 711 24.52 -12.33 35.24
C ARG A 711 24.00 -11.20 34.36
N LEU A 712 22.75 -11.28 33.90
CA LEU A 712 22.13 -10.23 33.09
C LEU A 712 21.99 -8.92 33.87
N GLU A 713 21.60 -8.98 35.15
CA GLU A 713 21.50 -7.81 36.02
C GLU A 713 22.85 -7.11 36.18
N ILE A 714 23.93 -7.88 36.38
CA ILE A 714 25.30 -7.35 36.45
C ILE A 714 25.68 -6.66 35.12
N GLN A 715 25.44 -7.30 33.98
CA GLN A 715 25.72 -6.70 32.66
C GLN A 715 24.93 -5.40 32.41
N GLN A 716 23.68 -5.32 32.88
CA GLN A 716 22.90 -4.09 32.77
C GLN A 716 23.46 -2.96 33.64
N LEU A 717 23.95 -3.27 34.84
CA LEU A 717 24.63 -2.30 35.70
C LEU A 717 25.93 -1.81 35.06
N GLU A 718 26.71 -2.70 34.45
CA GLU A 718 27.93 -2.35 33.71
C GLU A 718 27.65 -1.43 32.52
N LEU A 719 26.64 -1.75 31.69
CA LEU A 719 26.24 -0.91 30.56
C LEU A 719 25.81 0.49 31.00
N ARG A 720 25.10 0.61 32.13
CA ARG A 720 24.72 1.91 32.70
C ARG A 720 25.93 2.70 33.18
N SER A 721 26.86 2.04 33.88
CA SER A 721 28.10 2.67 34.33
C SER A 721 28.93 3.20 33.14
N LEU A 722 29.05 2.40 32.07
CA LEU A 722 29.75 2.81 30.85
C LEU A 722 29.08 4.01 30.17
N ALA A 723 27.75 4.04 30.08
CA ALA A 723 27.01 5.17 29.54
C ALA A 723 27.26 6.47 30.33
N ALA A 724 27.27 6.39 31.66
CA ALA A 724 27.61 7.51 32.53
C ALA A 724 29.04 8.02 32.28
N GLN A 725 30.02 7.12 32.22
CA GLN A 725 31.42 7.46 31.95
C GLN A 725 31.62 8.15 30.59
N LEU A 726 30.94 7.67 29.54
CA LEU A 726 31.01 8.27 28.21
C LEU A 726 30.43 9.70 28.19
N LEU A 727 29.31 9.93 28.88
CA LEU A 727 28.71 11.26 28.95
C LEU A 727 29.61 12.24 29.71
N THR A 728 30.22 11.82 30.82
CA THR A 728 31.19 12.63 31.57
C THR A 728 32.45 12.92 30.75
N ALA A 729 33.00 11.92 30.06
CA ALA A 729 34.16 12.10 29.20
C ALA A 729 33.90 13.08 28.05
N GLN A 730 32.72 12.99 27.43
CA GLN A 730 32.30 13.91 26.36
C GLN A 730 32.18 15.36 26.88
N GLU A 731 31.71 15.56 28.11
CA GLU A 731 31.58 16.91 28.68
C GLU A 731 32.96 17.50 29.03
N GLU A 732 33.87 16.70 29.58
CA GLU A 732 35.25 17.15 29.85
C GLU A 732 36.01 17.46 28.55
N GLU A 733 35.81 16.69 27.49
CA GLU A 733 36.40 16.97 26.18
C GLU A 733 35.89 18.30 25.60
N ARG A 734 34.58 18.58 25.71
CA ARG A 734 34.00 19.88 25.31
C ARG A 734 34.56 21.04 26.13
N ARG A 735 34.71 20.85 27.44
CA ARG A 735 35.29 21.84 28.34
C ARG A 735 36.74 22.14 27.98
N ARG A 736 37.53 21.09 27.70
CA ARG A 736 38.91 21.22 27.23
C ARG A 736 39.00 21.95 25.88
N LEU A 737 38.19 21.56 24.89
CA LEU A 737 38.19 22.20 23.58
C LEU A 737 37.84 23.70 23.67
N SER A 738 36.88 24.06 24.53
CA SER A 738 36.57 25.47 24.79
C SER A 738 37.75 26.23 25.40
N ARG A 739 38.44 25.65 26.39
CA ARG A 739 39.67 26.23 26.96
C ARG A 739 40.78 26.37 25.92
N ASP A 740 41.06 25.34 25.13
CA ASP A 740 42.12 25.38 24.11
C ASP A 740 41.83 26.47 23.04
N LEU A 741 40.56 26.62 22.63
CA LEU A 741 40.13 27.70 21.75
C LEU A 741 40.28 29.09 22.40
N HIS A 742 39.92 29.22 23.69
CA HIS A 742 39.97 30.48 24.42
C HIS A 742 41.40 30.90 24.80
N ASP A 743 42.25 29.97 25.21
CA ASP A 743 43.56 30.28 25.77
C ASP A 743 44.66 30.26 24.72
N ASP A 744 44.65 29.33 23.75
CA ASP A 744 45.72 29.28 22.74
C ASP A 744 45.36 30.12 21.51
N VAL A 745 44.16 29.93 20.95
CA VAL A 745 43.80 30.57 19.67
C VAL A 745 43.49 32.05 19.85
N ASN A 746 42.68 32.44 20.84
CA ASN A 746 42.37 33.87 21.04
C ASN A 746 43.57 34.67 21.54
N GLN A 747 44.48 34.11 22.35
CA GLN A 747 45.71 34.83 22.74
C GLN A 747 46.63 35.09 21.55
N ARG A 748 46.77 34.12 20.63
CA ARG A 748 47.55 34.32 19.40
C ARG A 748 46.92 35.36 18.48
N LEU A 749 45.60 35.36 18.35
CA LEU A 749 44.88 36.38 17.59
C LEU A 749 45.03 37.76 18.24
N ALA A 750 44.92 37.88 19.57
CA ALA A 750 45.15 39.14 20.28
C ALA A 750 46.57 39.69 20.07
N LEU A 751 47.60 38.82 20.09
CA LEU A 751 48.98 39.19 19.78
C LEU A 751 49.15 39.62 18.31
N MET A 752 48.48 38.95 17.37
CA MET A 752 48.45 39.36 15.97
C MET A 752 47.80 40.74 15.80
N SER A 753 46.66 40.98 16.46
CA SER A 753 45.99 42.29 16.48
C SER A 753 46.91 43.38 17.01
N LEU A 754 47.62 43.13 18.13
CA LEU A 754 48.58 44.08 18.70
C LEU A 754 49.76 44.36 17.77
N LYS A 755 50.31 43.34 17.10
CA LYS A 755 51.41 43.52 16.13
C LYS A 755 50.96 44.29 14.89
N LEU A 756 49.78 44.00 14.38
CA LEU A 756 49.18 44.73 13.25
C LEU A 756 48.92 46.19 13.62
N GLN A 757 48.41 46.43 14.83
CA GLN A 757 48.18 47.78 15.35
C GLN A 757 49.48 48.56 15.57
N SER A 758 50.53 47.92 16.10
CA SER A 758 51.87 48.53 16.25
C SER A 758 52.48 48.87 14.89
N ALA A 759 52.45 47.93 13.94
CA ALA A 759 52.95 48.15 12.59
C ALA A 759 52.19 49.27 11.86
N GLN A 760 50.90 49.44 12.17
CA GLN A 760 50.10 50.56 11.67
C GLN A 760 50.54 51.89 12.30
N ASN A 761 50.85 51.92 13.60
CA ASN A 761 51.28 53.14 14.32
C ASN A 761 52.71 53.58 13.96
N ASP A 762 53.59 52.66 13.56
CA ASP A 762 54.97 52.95 13.14
C ASP A 762 55.06 53.52 11.70
N LEU A 763 53.95 53.52 10.95
CA LEU A 763 53.87 54.03 9.58
C LEU A 763 53.34 55.47 9.55
N PRO A 764 53.84 56.35 8.65
CA PRO A 764 53.26 57.68 8.45
C PRO A 764 51.79 57.61 7.98
N GLU A 765 50.94 58.55 8.42
CA GLU A 765 49.48 58.54 8.18
C GLU A 765 49.04 58.34 6.71
N ILE A 766 49.86 58.73 5.73
CA ILE A 766 49.58 58.59 4.30
C ILE A 766 50.55 57.60 3.64
N HIS A 767 50.61 56.38 4.17
CA HIS A 767 51.36 55.28 3.56
C HIS A 767 50.40 54.29 2.87
N PRO A 768 50.64 53.89 1.60
CA PRO A 768 49.72 53.05 0.81
C PRO A 768 49.49 51.63 1.39
N VAL A 769 50.30 51.19 2.34
CA VAL A 769 50.14 49.90 3.04
C VAL A 769 49.18 50.00 4.24
N SER A 770 48.88 51.20 4.74
CA SER A 770 48.03 51.42 5.93
C SER A 770 46.61 50.86 5.76
N GLN A 771 45.99 51.05 4.57
CA GLN A 771 44.64 50.56 4.30
C GLN A 771 44.56 49.02 4.33
N LYS A 772 45.56 48.32 3.77
CA LYS A 772 45.64 46.85 3.83
C LYS A 772 45.87 46.33 5.26
N LEU A 773 46.64 47.06 6.07
CA LEU A 773 46.82 46.71 7.49
C LEU A 773 45.52 46.90 8.28
N HIS A 774 44.73 47.91 7.96
CA HIS A 774 43.42 48.12 8.59
C HIS A 774 42.42 47.01 8.25
N GLU A 775 42.35 46.57 6.98
CA GLU A 775 41.53 45.43 6.57
C GLU A 775 41.97 44.12 7.24
N LEU A 776 43.29 43.87 7.35
CA LEU A 776 43.81 42.70 8.06
C LEU A 776 43.51 42.74 9.55
N TYR A 777 43.60 43.92 10.19
CA TYR A 777 43.24 44.09 11.59
C TYR A 777 41.75 43.82 11.82
N ALA A 778 40.87 44.34 10.96
CA ALA A 778 39.43 44.08 11.02
C ALA A 778 39.10 42.58 10.86
N ASN A 779 39.70 41.90 9.88
CA ASN A 779 39.49 40.47 9.65
C ASN A 779 39.98 39.61 10.84
N VAL A 780 41.10 39.97 11.47
CA VAL A 780 41.58 39.27 12.69
C VAL A 780 40.64 39.53 13.86
N GLY A 781 40.05 40.74 13.94
CA GLY A 781 38.97 41.06 14.88
C GLY A 781 37.76 40.14 14.71
N ASP A 782 37.22 40.04 13.48
CA ASP A 782 36.07 39.19 13.16
C ASP A 782 36.35 37.70 13.44
N LEU A 783 37.55 37.22 13.08
CA LEU A 783 38.01 35.85 13.39
C LEU A 783 38.11 35.59 14.89
N SER A 784 38.57 36.58 15.67
CA SER A 784 38.62 36.45 17.13
C SER A 784 37.23 36.39 17.74
N ASP A 785 36.28 37.17 17.21
CA ASP A 785 34.89 37.13 17.67
C ASP A 785 34.20 35.82 17.27
N ASP A 786 34.46 35.30 16.06
CA ASP A 786 33.97 33.98 15.61
C ASP A 786 34.52 32.82 16.46
N ILE A 787 35.80 32.87 16.83
CA ILE A 787 36.42 31.83 17.68
C ILE A 787 35.93 31.95 19.13
N ARG A 788 35.76 33.17 19.66
CA ARG A 788 35.08 33.38 20.95
C ARG A 788 33.66 32.81 20.93
N ARG A 789 32.92 32.98 19.83
CA ARG A 789 31.58 32.40 19.64
C ARG A 789 31.61 30.87 19.63
N LEU A 790 32.55 30.25 18.92
CA LEU A 790 32.68 28.79 18.89
C LEU A 790 33.06 28.23 20.27
N ALA A 791 34.04 28.84 20.95
CA ALA A 791 34.43 28.45 22.30
C ALA A 791 33.25 28.49 23.27
N TYR A 792 32.40 29.52 23.17
CA TYR A 792 31.18 29.69 23.95
C TYR A 792 30.13 28.59 23.67
N GLN A 793 29.96 28.17 22.42
CA GLN A 793 29.03 27.08 22.04
C GLN A 793 29.47 25.71 22.57
N TYR A 794 30.78 25.44 22.62
CA TYR A 794 31.33 24.18 23.13
C TYR A 794 31.23 24.08 24.66
N HIS A 795 31.56 25.14 25.39
CA HIS A 795 31.39 25.22 26.84
C HIS A 795 31.11 26.66 27.27
N PRO A 796 29.94 26.95 27.87
CA PRO A 796 29.66 28.27 28.41
C PRO A 796 30.44 28.47 29.71
N SER A 797 31.59 29.13 29.66
CA SER A 797 32.34 29.53 30.88
C SER A 797 31.47 30.38 31.84
N ILE A 798 30.48 31.10 31.32
CA ILE A 798 29.46 31.84 32.10
C ILE A 798 28.68 30.92 33.05
N LEU A 799 28.48 29.64 32.69
CA LEU A 799 27.81 28.68 33.58
C LEU A 799 28.67 28.34 34.81
N ASP A 800 29.99 28.22 34.62
CA ASP A 800 30.95 27.92 35.69
C ASP A 800 31.20 29.15 36.59
N ASP A 801 31.24 30.36 36.01
CA ASP A 801 31.63 31.59 36.73
C ASP A 801 30.45 32.41 37.29
N LEU A 802 29.30 32.42 36.60
CA LEU A 802 28.14 33.28 36.91
C LEU A 802 26.83 32.51 37.16
N GLY A 803 26.86 31.18 37.03
CA GLY A 803 25.76 30.28 37.35
C GLY A 803 24.68 30.13 36.26
N LEU A 804 23.77 29.16 36.47
CA LEU A 804 22.78 28.73 35.47
C LEU A 804 21.82 29.84 35.02
N GLY A 805 21.31 30.66 35.94
CA GLY A 805 20.38 31.74 35.58
C GLY A 805 21.01 32.74 34.60
N SER A 806 22.26 33.13 34.84
CA SER A 806 23.02 34.01 33.95
C SER A 806 23.31 33.35 32.60
N ALA A 807 23.68 32.07 32.61
CA ALA A 807 23.96 31.31 31.41
C ALA A 807 22.71 31.09 30.53
N LEU A 808 21.55 30.79 31.13
CA LEU A 808 20.29 30.63 30.40
C LEU A 808 19.78 31.96 29.84
N ARG A 809 19.92 33.06 30.58
CA ARG A 809 19.57 34.39 30.09
C ARG A 809 20.41 34.77 28.87
N SER A 810 21.73 34.60 28.96
CA SER A 810 22.64 34.81 27.84
C SER A 810 22.30 33.91 26.64
N LEU A 811 21.99 32.63 26.89
CA LEU A 811 21.58 31.70 25.84
C LEU A 811 20.31 32.14 25.12
N CYS A 812 19.33 32.70 25.85
CA CYS A 812 18.09 33.21 25.27
C CYS A 812 18.29 34.52 24.50
N GLU A 813 19.06 35.46 25.03
CA GLU A 813 19.39 36.74 24.38
C GLU A 813 20.17 36.50 23.08
N ASP A 814 21.16 35.61 23.11
CA ASP A 814 21.88 35.20 21.91
C ASP A 814 20.93 34.55 20.90
N PHE A 815 20.11 33.60 21.34
CA PHE A 815 19.15 32.92 20.46
C PHE A 815 18.21 33.90 19.76
N GLU A 816 17.63 34.86 20.48
CA GLU A 816 16.73 35.88 19.92
C GLU A 816 17.47 36.80 18.93
N LYS A 817 18.71 37.22 19.27
CA LYS A 817 19.54 38.07 18.41
C LYS A 817 19.94 37.38 17.10
N TRP A 818 20.29 36.10 17.15
CA TRP A 818 20.85 35.37 16.00
C TRP A 818 19.78 34.71 15.13
N GLU A 819 18.75 34.13 15.74
CA GLU A 819 17.72 33.37 15.02
C GLU A 819 16.45 34.22 14.75
N GLY A 820 16.31 35.38 15.39
CA GLY A 820 15.19 36.30 15.18
C GLY A 820 13.84 35.80 15.71
N ILE A 821 13.83 34.74 16.53
CA ILE A 821 12.65 34.18 17.18
C ILE A 821 12.53 34.81 18.57
N SER A 822 11.36 35.34 18.91
CA SER A 822 11.21 36.00 20.21
C SER A 822 11.24 34.98 21.36
N VAL A 823 12.06 35.26 22.37
CA VAL A 823 12.19 34.38 23.55
C VAL A 823 11.77 35.13 24.80
N THR A 824 10.73 34.64 25.46
CA THR A 824 10.36 35.11 26.79
C THR A 824 11.07 34.24 27.81
N CYS A 825 11.99 34.82 28.59
CA CYS A 825 12.77 34.12 29.60
C CYS A 825 12.32 34.54 31.00
N GLU A 826 11.72 33.62 31.75
CA GLU A 826 11.27 33.82 33.13
C GLU A 826 12.21 33.05 34.09
N LEU A 827 12.97 33.82 34.89
CA LEU A 827 13.96 33.30 35.84
C LEU A 827 13.73 33.94 37.22
N PRO A 828 13.88 33.21 38.34
CA PRO A 828 13.70 33.75 39.68
C PRO A 828 14.75 34.83 40.02
N GLU A 829 14.35 35.85 40.79
CA GLU A 829 15.24 36.90 41.29
C GLU A 829 16.08 36.36 42.46
N GLY A 830 17.23 35.78 42.11
CA GLY A 830 18.11 35.04 43.02
C GLY A 830 18.36 33.66 42.45
N ALA A 831 19.59 33.35 42.06
CA ALA A 831 19.89 32.09 41.40
C ALA A 831 19.70 30.90 42.37
N PRO A 832 18.98 29.83 41.98
CA PRO A 832 18.89 28.62 42.78
C PRO A 832 20.31 28.06 43.02
N ARG A 833 20.64 27.69 44.27
CA ARG A 833 21.94 27.08 44.60
C ARG A 833 21.95 25.63 44.11
N ILE A 834 22.47 25.42 42.91
CA ILE A 834 22.51 24.10 42.28
C ILE A 834 23.94 23.62 42.09
N SER A 835 24.13 22.30 42.16
CA SER A 835 25.42 21.69 41.85
C SER A 835 25.80 21.95 40.39
N GLN A 836 27.11 21.95 40.10
CA GLN A 836 27.61 22.15 38.74
C GLN A 836 27.09 21.09 37.76
N ALA A 837 26.88 19.84 38.24
CA ALA A 837 26.32 18.75 37.46
C ALA A 837 24.85 19.02 37.06
N VAL A 838 24.02 19.47 38.01
CA VAL A 838 22.62 19.84 37.77
C VAL A 838 22.53 21.05 36.84
N GLY A 839 23.35 22.09 37.08
CA GLY A 839 23.43 23.27 36.21
C GLY A 839 23.81 22.92 34.78
N THR A 840 24.82 22.06 34.59
CA THR A 840 25.25 21.60 33.26
C THR A 840 24.16 20.78 32.59
N CYS A 841 23.48 19.89 33.31
CA CYS A 841 22.37 19.10 32.78
C CYS A 841 21.25 20.01 32.25
N LEU A 842 20.75 20.94 33.08
CA LEU A 842 19.67 21.86 32.73
C LEU A 842 20.05 22.78 31.57
N TYR A 843 21.26 23.34 31.58
CA TYR A 843 21.75 24.17 30.47
C TYR A 843 21.81 23.39 29.15
N ARG A 844 22.32 22.16 29.16
CA ARG A 844 22.41 21.32 27.96
C ARG A 844 21.05 20.90 27.44
N VAL A 845 20.08 20.65 28.32
CA VAL A 845 18.70 20.37 27.91
C VAL A 845 18.06 21.62 27.30
N ALA A 846 18.26 22.80 27.88
CA ALA A 846 17.79 24.07 27.29
C ALA A 846 18.41 24.31 25.90
N GLN A 847 19.73 24.16 25.79
CA GLN A 847 20.47 24.32 24.54
C GLN A 847 19.99 23.35 23.45
N GLU A 848 19.84 22.07 23.78
CA GLU A 848 19.33 21.05 22.85
C GLU A 848 17.87 21.32 22.47
N SER A 849 17.04 21.77 23.41
CA SER A 849 15.63 22.12 23.18
C SER A 849 15.51 23.32 22.24
N LEU A 850 16.24 24.40 22.48
CA LEU A 850 16.28 25.58 21.59
C LEU A 850 16.81 25.22 20.20
N ARG A 851 17.83 24.36 20.11
CA ARG A 851 18.31 23.85 18.82
C ARG A 851 17.23 23.04 18.10
N ASN A 852 16.46 22.25 18.83
CA ASN A 852 15.33 21.51 18.28
C ASN A 852 14.21 22.45 17.81
N VAL A 853 13.99 23.59 18.48
CA VAL A 853 13.05 24.63 18.01
C VAL A 853 13.45 25.13 16.61
N VAL A 854 14.71 25.52 16.43
CA VAL A 854 15.22 26.02 15.13
C VAL A 854 15.10 24.95 14.05
N ARG A 855 15.49 23.71 14.36
CA ARG A 855 15.53 22.63 13.37
C ARG A 855 14.16 22.04 13.04
N HIS A 856 13.25 22.04 14.00
CA HIS A 856 12.06 21.18 13.94
C HIS A 856 10.75 21.88 14.27
N ALA A 857 10.71 23.00 14.99
CA ALA A 857 9.44 23.55 15.48
C ALA A 857 8.76 24.54 14.52
N GLN A 858 9.51 25.32 13.72
CA GLN A 858 8.93 26.47 12.97
C GLN A 858 8.14 27.42 13.90
N ALA A 859 8.66 27.62 15.11
CA ALA A 859 8.05 28.49 16.10
C ALA A 859 8.33 29.96 15.79
N SER A 860 7.40 30.83 16.17
CA SER A 860 7.59 32.29 16.16
C SER A 860 7.91 32.85 17.54
N ALA A 861 7.66 32.06 18.60
CA ALA A 861 8.02 32.40 19.96
C ALA A 861 8.37 31.16 20.79
N VAL A 862 9.30 31.34 21.72
CA VAL A 862 9.66 30.34 22.74
C VAL A 862 9.50 30.96 24.11
N HIS A 863 8.97 30.19 25.04
CA HIS A 863 8.89 30.53 26.45
C HIS A 863 9.81 29.58 27.22
N LEU A 864 10.81 30.15 27.89
CA LEU A 864 11.70 29.42 28.78
C LEU A 864 11.41 29.84 30.21
N LEU A 865 11.02 28.89 31.04
CA LEU A 865 10.73 29.08 32.45
C LEU A 865 11.65 28.21 33.29
N LEU A 866 12.36 28.83 34.22
CA LEU A 866 13.02 28.14 35.32
C LEU A 866 12.24 28.44 36.60
N GLY A 867 11.66 27.41 37.20
CA GLY A 867 10.93 27.50 38.46
C GLY A 867 11.65 26.79 39.59
N GLU A 868 11.51 27.33 40.80
CA GLU A 868 12.03 26.73 42.03
C GLU A 868 10.87 26.52 43.02
N GLY A 869 10.69 25.26 43.45
CA GLY A 869 9.66 24.81 44.40
C GLY A 869 10.20 23.66 45.26
N GLN A 870 9.48 22.54 45.40
CA GLN A 870 10.05 21.29 45.97
C GLN A 870 11.03 20.57 45.02
N ASP A 871 10.95 20.90 43.72
CA ASP A 871 11.83 20.45 42.65
C ASP A 871 12.30 21.68 41.87
N ILE A 872 13.46 21.58 41.21
CA ILE A 872 13.86 22.53 40.17
C ILE A 872 13.23 22.10 38.86
N ILE A 873 12.44 23.00 38.27
CA ILE A 873 11.72 22.72 37.03
C ILE A 873 12.21 23.64 35.92
N LEU A 874 12.74 23.05 34.86
CA LEU A 874 13.04 23.75 33.62
C LEU A 874 12.00 23.36 32.58
N SER A 875 11.26 24.35 32.08
CA SER A 875 10.27 24.17 31.03
C SER A 875 10.63 25.03 29.83
N ILE A 876 10.75 24.40 28.66
CA ILE A 876 10.92 25.08 27.38
C ILE A 876 9.70 24.77 26.53
N ARG A 877 8.91 25.79 26.21
CA ARG A 877 7.72 25.69 25.38
C ARG A 877 7.88 26.51 24.11
N ASP A 878 7.68 25.87 22.97
CA ASP A 878 7.55 26.57 21.69
C ASP A 878 6.09 26.62 21.22
N ASN A 879 5.78 27.58 20.37
CA ASN A 879 4.46 27.70 19.72
C ASN A 879 4.41 27.12 18.30
N GLY A 880 5.35 26.24 17.98
CA GLY A 880 5.55 25.68 16.64
C GLY A 880 4.57 24.57 16.26
N LYS A 881 4.95 23.75 15.28
CA LYS A 881 4.05 22.76 14.67
C LYS A 881 3.79 21.51 15.52
N GLY A 882 4.57 21.23 16.57
CA GLY A 882 4.45 20.03 17.41
C GLY A 882 4.50 18.67 16.68
N PHE A 883 4.43 17.55 17.41
CA PHE A 883 4.47 16.18 16.88
C PHE A 883 3.80 15.16 17.82
N GLU A 884 3.52 13.94 17.33
CA GLU A 884 3.00 12.84 18.17
C GLU A 884 4.12 12.16 18.97
N VAL A 885 3.91 12.00 20.27
CA VAL A 885 4.95 11.54 21.22
C VAL A 885 5.19 10.02 21.20
N ASP A 886 4.20 9.21 20.79
CA ASP A 886 4.28 7.75 20.84
C ASP A 886 5.21 7.15 19.77
N GLY A 887 6.26 6.45 20.22
CA GLY A 887 7.20 5.68 19.38
C GLY A 887 8.45 6.42 18.89
N LEU A 888 8.54 7.75 19.04
CA LEU A 888 9.74 8.55 18.68
C LEU A 888 10.71 8.78 19.85
N LEU A 889 10.23 8.73 21.10
CA LEU A 889 11.05 8.88 22.33
C LEU A 889 12.15 7.81 22.51
N SER A 890 12.06 6.69 21.77
CA SER A 890 13.03 5.60 21.80
C SER A 890 14.01 5.59 20.62
N ARG A 891 13.91 6.54 19.68
CA ARG A 891 14.70 6.54 18.42
C ARG A 891 15.50 7.82 18.16
N GLY A 892 15.12 8.97 18.71
CA GLY A 892 15.87 10.21 18.54
C GLY A 892 17.10 10.26 19.44
N LEU A 893 18.30 10.26 18.87
CA LEU A 893 19.58 10.40 19.60
C LEU A 893 19.60 11.60 20.56
N GLY A 894 18.97 12.73 20.19
CA GLY A 894 18.83 13.91 21.05
C GLY A 894 18.01 13.64 22.31
N PHE A 895 16.88 12.93 22.21
CA PHE A 895 16.04 12.58 23.36
C PHE A 895 16.68 11.51 24.25
N VAL A 896 17.36 10.53 23.66
CA VAL A 896 18.12 9.53 24.43
C VAL A 896 19.22 10.20 25.24
N SER A 897 19.96 11.14 24.64
CA SER A 897 20.99 11.94 25.32
C SER A 897 20.41 12.82 26.42
N MET A 898 19.32 13.56 26.16
CA MET A 898 18.67 14.40 27.18
C MET A 898 18.13 13.56 28.34
N ARG A 899 17.48 12.43 28.07
CA ARG A 899 16.92 11.54 29.10
C ARG A 899 18.00 10.91 29.96
N GLU A 900 19.10 10.46 29.37
CA GLU A 900 20.19 9.86 30.14
C GLU A 900 20.90 10.91 31.01
N ARG A 901 21.12 12.14 30.50
CA ARG A 901 21.68 13.25 31.30
C ARG A 901 20.79 13.62 32.47
N VAL A 902 19.48 13.73 32.26
CA VAL A 902 18.52 14.05 33.32
C VAL A 902 18.44 12.92 34.36
N ARG A 903 18.58 11.66 33.94
CA ARG A 903 18.64 10.50 34.86
C ARG A 903 19.91 10.45 35.71
N LEU A 904 21.05 10.93 35.18
CA LEU A 904 22.31 11.00 35.93
C LEU A 904 22.25 11.96 37.12
N VAL A 905 21.32 12.92 37.09
CA VAL A 905 21.03 13.85 38.19
C VAL A 905 19.70 13.53 38.88
N SER A 906 19.29 12.26 38.82
CA SER A 906 18.06 11.74 39.45
C SER A 906 16.77 12.48 39.06
N GLY A 907 16.77 13.18 37.92
CA GLY A 907 15.64 13.95 37.43
C GLY A 907 14.71 13.15 36.51
N THR A 908 13.59 13.78 36.17
CA THR A 908 12.62 13.27 35.20
C THR A 908 12.50 14.22 34.02
N LEU A 909 12.47 13.65 32.81
CA LEU A 909 12.25 14.37 31.56
C LEU A 909 10.88 13.96 30.99
N SER A 910 9.99 14.92 30.82
CA SER A 910 8.73 14.76 30.11
C SER A 910 8.69 15.64 28.87
N VAL A 911 8.06 15.14 27.82
CA VAL A 911 7.90 15.85 26.55
C VAL A 911 6.44 15.77 26.19
N GLU A 912 5.79 16.93 26.12
CA GLU A 912 4.42 17.08 25.71
C GLU A 912 4.40 17.76 24.35
N SER A 913 3.86 17.10 23.34
CA SER A 913 3.69 17.72 22.04
C SER A 913 2.45 17.17 21.36
N GLN A 914 1.78 18.06 20.61
CA GLN A 914 0.66 17.69 19.76
C GLN A 914 0.80 18.46 18.44
N PRO A 915 0.50 17.82 17.28
CA PRO A 915 0.51 18.52 16.01
C PRO A 915 -0.38 19.78 16.03
N GLY A 916 0.19 20.93 15.70
CA GLY A 916 -0.45 22.25 15.69
C GLY A 916 -0.39 23.02 17.01
N HIS A 917 0.13 22.44 18.10
CA HIS A 917 0.12 23.04 19.44
C HIS A 917 1.52 23.20 20.07
N GLY A 918 2.58 23.15 19.27
CA GLY A 918 3.97 23.29 19.75
C GLY A 918 4.50 22.07 20.52
N THR A 919 5.71 22.22 21.06
CA THR A 919 6.33 21.24 21.96
C THR A 919 6.64 21.92 23.30
N THR A 920 6.38 21.21 24.40
CA THR A 920 6.82 21.55 25.75
C THR A 920 7.75 20.45 26.24
N VAL A 921 8.99 20.82 26.54
CA VAL A 921 9.98 19.94 27.19
C VAL A 921 10.10 20.38 28.64
N THR A 922 9.81 19.47 29.56
CA THR A 922 9.85 19.74 31.00
C THR A 922 10.85 18.80 31.66
N VAL A 923 11.76 19.37 32.42
CA VAL A 923 12.67 18.64 33.31
C VAL A 923 12.31 18.99 34.74
N SER A 924 12.15 17.98 35.61
CA SER A 924 12.02 18.14 37.06
C SER A 924 13.18 17.42 37.74
N ILE A 925 13.85 18.11 38.67
CA ILE A 925 14.97 17.58 39.45
C ILE A 925 14.64 17.76 40.95
N PRO A 926 14.65 16.71 41.77
CA PRO A 926 14.34 16.80 43.20
C PRO A 926 15.36 17.65 44.00
N GLU A 927 14.89 18.45 44.96
CA GLU A 927 15.73 19.35 45.78
C GLU A 927 16.75 18.62 46.68
N SER A 928 16.53 17.34 47.00
CA SER A 928 17.36 16.56 47.94
C SER A 928 18.80 16.27 47.48
N GLU A 929 19.16 16.50 46.21
CA GLU A 929 20.51 16.26 45.67
C GLU A 929 21.32 17.55 45.38
N GLN A 930 20.89 18.69 45.91
CA GLN A 930 21.63 19.96 45.75
C GLN A 930 22.92 20.07 46.60
N HIS A 931 23.22 19.07 47.45
CA HIS A 931 24.26 19.17 48.48
C HIS A 931 25.41 18.15 48.42
N GLU A 932 25.56 17.38 47.34
CA GLU A 932 26.81 16.62 47.08
C GLU A 932 27.72 17.27 46.04
#